data_AF-A0A395MXQ5-F1
#
_entry.id   AF-A0A395MXQ5-F1
#
_cell.length_a   1.000
_cell.length_b   1.000
_cell.length_c   1.000
_cell.angle_alpha   90.00
_cell.angle_beta   90.00
_cell.angle_gamma   90.00
#
_symmetry.space_group_name_H-M   'P 1'
#
loop_
_entity.id
_entity.type
_entity.pdbx_description
1 polymer ?
#
loop_
_entity_poly.entity_id
_entity_poly.type
_entity_poly.pdbx_seq_one_letter_code
_entity_poly.pdbx_strand_id
1 'polypeptide(L)'
;MAGWKPSTSILSTIGADVLWHSHRDLKILILLRFIRLLGYGGTTLVLALYLNALGFHDTQIGLFMTLTLVGDLAISFVLTWVGDRVGVRWTAAVGALLMFVGGVAFAWVENFWGLLAASIVAVINPSANEIDPFKAIEESAIARLSTPHTCNDMFAWWSMLGMFGTAASNLLTGWVINALEDAGLDKLSCHRVIFLAYAAIGIIKLICSLFLSADVEHVAEQKEHCATPQSGLSQEDAPLLTEIIPDYGAVNAINDVQNPESQVQVVLEVQEKRLFTPESFNFMWKLSLAMGLDFVGSGLAQISWMTYFFKREYNMPEGALGSATFTAGIISSVLNLASSPLSRSIGQVQTMVVCHTINSISLLMVSVPGNKYVALIIFIFRIVTREIDNAPRQAFISAGVLDHERTSAMGVVNIVKTIGSGFGGGPLAETLASKNKKVLLIERGGVIFSTHVLNTSRPYYNRGASNSPEGNERVYDAVKAKVQLTDRSDSYVGGPVYCVGGRSNLWGTWIPEVGNETLNIYFAPEVVEYLKEGKGYETTFRYLTDDDPRDGIYPEGDGAHEVSAKEIGQVNEKLSNAIAGSKFTIMPVAAQFNAPAPYKFAQGAYSTTLSIINRMYANDQYLSVLLNTEVIAVQHSASNTFHKRVHALKIRDKTCGTIKELDVGKAKVILAAGTIGTASIALNSGLQHLNPLVGKGIIDHNICFVRFAKQKDGQITEKPLNLKTHLKVGGEECLLTVTINANFFLAGSSATLNTTHFYRKDGTIMNPTKDASDEAENFDTICVLFEFVGKLDEENSVLNTPGLDPVLDIRRAPIKPEVQCAMEDIIRSVRDAFIYMKPTAGSEHSACPDPGLRPQHLGFGVFSHECGTMRMDGPKGKGVVDTDLKVKGLDNLWVCDMSVMPVSPEANPSLTLAALSLRLAEHLSGKGHGKGGH
;
A
#
# COMPACT_ATOMS: atom_id res chain seq x y z
N MET A 1 -15.93 -37.83 52.80
CA MET A 1 -14.58 -38.07 52.23
C MET A 1 -14.73 -37.90 50.73
N ALA A 2 -14.10 -36.99 49.99
CA ALA A 2 -12.95 -36.10 50.15
C ALA A 2 -13.40 -34.64 49.85
N GLY A 3 -12.78 -33.55 50.26
CA GLY A 3 -11.50 -33.28 50.89
C GLY A 3 -11.29 -31.76 50.74
N TRP A 4 -11.83 -30.98 51.67
CA TRP A 4 -11.62 -29.53 51.76
C TRP A 4 -10.18 -29.32 52.25
N LYS A 5 -9.26 -28.88 51.39
CA LYS A 5 -7.92 -28.45 51.78
C LYS A 5 -7.94 -26.95 52.08
N PRO A 6 -7.64 -26.51 53.31
CA PRO A 6 -7.37 -25.11 53.62
C PRO A 6 -5.88 -24.77 53.40
N SER A 7 -5.58 -23.47 53.28
CA SER A 7 -4.28 -22.82 53.12
C SER A 7 -3.74 -22.62 51.69
N THR A 8 -4.42 -21.79 50.90
CA THR A 8 -3.70 -20.84 50.03
C THR A 8 -3.69 -19.51 50.77
N SER A 9 -2.50 -19.04 51.15
CA SER A 9 -2.30 -17.76 51.84
C SER A 9 -2.93 -16.61 51.03
N ILE A 10 -3.45 -15.56 51.68
CA ILE A 10 -3.93 -14.34 51.00
C ILE A 10 -2.88 -13.83 49.99
N LEU A 11 -1.59 -14.02 50.30
CA LEU A 11 -0.45 -13.71 49.43
C LEU A 11 -0.44 -14.50 48.10
N SER A 12 -0.88 -15.76 48.10
CA SER A 12 -1.04 -16.56 46.88
C SER A 12 -2.31 -16.18 46.09
N THR A 13 -3.33 -15.64 46.75
CA THR A 13 -4.54 -15.15 46.08
C THR A 13 -4.31 -13.84 45.32
N ILE A 14 -3.33 -13.04 45.76
CA ILE A 14 -2.91 -11.78 45.11
C ILE A 14 -1.67 -11.94 44.21
N GLY A 15 -1.18 -13.17 43.99
CA GLY A 15 -0.05 -13.46 43.10
C GLY A 15 1.31 -12.92 43.56
N ALA A 16 1.53 -12.72 44.86
CA ALA A 16 2.81 -12.20 45.37
C ALA A 16 3.97 -13.21 45.21
N ASP A 17 3.65 -14.50 45.27
CA ASP A 17 4.60 -15.60 45.03
C ASP A 17 5.12 -15.62 43.59
N VAL A 18 4.27 -15.24 42.64
CA VAL A 18 4.60 -15.10 41.22
C VAL A 18 5.66 -14.02 41.01
N LEU A 19 5.51 -12.84 41.63
CA LEU A 19 6.48 -11.76 41.52
C LEU A 19 7.85 -12.16 42.11
N TRP A 20 7.87 -12.86 43.24
CA TRP A 20 9.11 -13.25 43.91
C TRP A 20 9.95 -14.25 43.10
N HIS A 21 9.30 -15.22 42.46
CA HIS A 21 9.98 -16.27 41.67
C HIS A 21 10.21 -15.87 40.20
N SER A 22 9.76 -14.68 39.79
CA SER A 22 9.89 -14.19 38.42
C SER A 22 11.33 -13.78 38.03
N HIS A 23 11.55 -13.68 36.72
CA HIS A 23 12.82 -13.27 36.12
C HIS A 23 13.32 -11.93 36.67
N ARG A 24 14.65 -11.77 36.77
CA ARG A 24 15.26 -10.53 37.30
C ARG A 24 14.84 -9.30 36.50
N ASP A 25 14.75 -9.40 35.18
CA ASP A 25 14.39 -8.27 34.33
C ASP A 25 12.94 -7.81 34.50
N LEU A 26 12.00 -8.72 34.81
CA LEU A 26 10.62 -8.35 35.15
C LEU A 26 10.58 -7.43 36.38
N LYS A 27 11.37 -7.75 37.40
CA LYS A 27 11.50 -6.93 38.61
C LYS A 27 12.11 -5.56 38.31
N ILE A 28 13.11 -5.52 37.40
CA ILE A 28 13.75 -4.26 36.98
C ILE A 28 12.77 -3.40 36.15
N LEU A 29 11.98 -3.98 35.24
CA LEU A 29 10.97 -3.25 34.47
C LEU A 29 9.90 -2.63 35.38
N ILE A 30 9.44 -3.37 36.39
CA ILE A 30 8.52 -2.85 37.41
C ILE A 30 9.15 -1.72 38.22
N LEU A 31 10.43 -1.86 38.60
CA LEU A 31 11.17 -0.82 39.32
C LEU A 31 11.35 0.45 38.47
N LEU A 32 11.69 0.30 37.18
CA LEU A 32 11.86 1.43 36.25
C LEU A 32 10.57 2.23 36.10
N ARG A 33 9.43 1.54 36.03
CA ARG A 33 8.12 2.18 36.02
C ARG A 33 7.82 2.89 37.35
N PHE A 34 8.07 2.24 38.48
CA PHE A 34 7.90 2.86 39.80
C PHE A 34 8.67 4.18 39.90
N ILE A 35 9.95 4.18 39.51
CA ILE A 35 10.81 5.36 39.53
C ILE A 35 10.28 6.44 38.57
N ARG A 36 9.82 6.06 37.35
CA ARG A 36 9.23 7.01 36.40
C ARG A 36 7.99 7.69 36.97
N LEU A 37 7.04 6.91 37.49
CA LEU A 37 5.77 7.40 38.03
C LEU A 37 5.95 8.19 39.33
N LEU A 38 6.94 7.84 40.14
CA LEU A 38 7.40 8.66 41.25
C LEU A 38 7.87 10.04 40.75
N GLY A 39 8.55 10.14 39.62
CA GLY A 39 8.88 11.42 39.01
C GLY A 39 7.65 12.20 38.54
N TYR A 40 6.79 11.55 37.75
CA TYR A 40 5.62 12.21 37.16
C TYR A 40 4.65 12.73 38.21
N GLY A 41 4.33 11.96 39.26
CA GLY A 41 3.40 12.40 40.30
C GLY A 41 3.72 13.81 40.83
N GLY A 42 4.97 14.03 41.23
CA GLY A 42 5.41 15.32 41.75
C GLY A 42 5.29 16.45 40.73
N THR A 43 5.70 16.21 39.47
CA THR A 43 5.56 17.23 38.42
C THR A 43 4.10 17.50 38.06
N THR A 44 3.24 16.49 38.00
CA THR A 44 1.81 16.65 37.67
C THR A 44 1.07 17.46 38.74
N LEU A 45 1.37 17.26 40.03
CA LEU A 45 0.76 18.05 41.10
C LEU A 45 1.05 19.56 40.93
N VAL A 46 2.26 19.88 40.46
CA VAL A 46 2.81 21.23 40.44
C VAL A 46 2.66 21.94 39.09
N LEU A 47 2.58 21.22 37.97
CA LEU A 47 2.78 21.79 36.63
C LEU A 47 1.89 23.02 36.33
N ALA A 48 0.59 22.93 36.60
CA ALA A 48 -0.33 24.06 36.38
C ALA A 48 -0.06 25.23 37.35
N LEU A 49 0.28 24.92 38.60
CA LEU A 49 0.63 25.91 39.63
C LEU A 49 1.94 26.63 39.30
N TYR A 50 2.92 25.91 38.75
CA TYR A 50 4.20 26.45 38.30
C TYR A 50 4.04 27.41 37.13
N LEU A 51 3.28 27.02 36.10
CA LEU A 51 2.99 27.88 34.96
C LEU A 51 2.24 29.15 35.39
N ASN A 52 1.32 29.03 36.35
CA ASN A 52 0.65 30.20 36.93
C ASN A 52 1.61 31.08 37.74
N ALA A 53 2.53 30.49 38.52
CA ALA A 53 3.54 31.22 39.28
C ALA A 53 4.57 31.96 38.39
N LEU A 54 4.83 31.46 37.17
CA LEU A 54 5.59 32.15 36.13
C LEU A 54 4.84 33.33 35.49
N GLY A 55 3.54 33.48 35.78
CA GLY A 55 2.71 34.58 35.27
C GLY A 55 1.93 34.26 34.00
N PHE A 56 1.82 32.99 33.58
CA PHE A 56 1.01 32.62 32.42
C PHE A 56 -0.50 32.66 32.72
N HIS A 57 -1.27 33.14 31.74
CA HIS A 57 -2.73 33.19 31.83
C HIS A 57 -3.38 31.79 31.72
N ASP A 58 -4.57 31.61 32.30
CA ASP A 58 -5.32 30.34 32.29
C ASP A 58 -5.48 29.74 30.88
N THR A 59 -5.70 30.57 29.87
CA THR A 59 -5.84 30.14 28.47
C THR A 59 -4.54 29.57 27.92
N GLN A 60 -3.39 30.15 28.29
CA GLN A 60 -2.06 29.68 27.90
C GLN A 60 -1.73 28.38 28.64
N ILE A 61 -2.09 28.25 29.92
CA ILE A 61 -1.95 27.00 30.68
C ILE A 61 -2.79 25.90 30.02
N GLY A 62 -4.02 26.19 29.61
CA GLY A 62 -4.89 25.23 28.91
C GLY A 62 -4.34 24.79 27.55
N LEU A 63 -3.83 25.75 26.78
CA LEU A 63 -3.14 25.48 25.52
C LEU A 63 -1.87 24.62 25.75
N PHE A 64 -1.11 24.93 26.80
CA PHE A 64 0.10 24.19 27.18
C PHE A 64 -0.22 22.72 27.45
N MET A 65 -1.22 22.45 28.30
CA MET A 65 -1.62 21.07 28.62
C MET A 65 -2.10 20.34 27.37
N THR A 66 -2.88 21.00 26.51
CA THR A 66 -3.41 20.40 25.28
C THR A 66 -2.30 20.07 24.28
N LEU A 67 -1.40 21.02 24.01
CA LEU A 67 -0.30 20.83 23.07
C LEU A 67 0.73 19.82 23.59
N THR A 68 0.94 19.75 24.91
CA THR A 68 1.78 18.72 25.51
C THR A 68 1.21 17.32 25.24
N LEU A 69 -0.09 17.10 25.43
CA LEU A 69 -0.73 15.81 25.13
C LEU A 69 -0.70 15.44 23.63
N VAL A 70 -0.88 16.43 22.75
CA VAL A 70 -0.77 16.22 21.30
C VAL A 70 0.67 15.87 20.92
N GLY A 71 1.66 16.52 21.55
CA GLY A 71 3.07 16.21 21.39
C GLY A 71 3.44 14.84 21.94
N ASP A 72 2.94 14.46 23.12
CA ASP A 72 3.11 13.14 23.73
C ASP A 72 2.52 12.05 22.83
N LEU A 73 1.36 12.29 22.20
CA LEU A 73 0.78 11.38 21.21
C LEU A 73 1.66 11.25 19.96
N ALA A 74 2.20 12.36 19.45
CA ALA A 74 3.08 12.36 18.29
C ALA A 74 4.41 11.63 18.59
N ILE A 75 5.02 11.88 19.74
CA ILE A 75 6.24 11.19 20.18
C ILE A 75 5.96 9.72 20.47
N SER A 76 4.84 9.40 21.12
CA SER A 76 4.41 8.02 21.34
C SER A 76 4.26 7.27 20.03
N PHE A 77 3.65 7.90 19.01
CA PHE A 77 3.51 7.31 17.68
C PHE A 77 4.87 7.08 17.00
N VAL A 78 5.77 8.09 17.03
CA VAL A 78 7.12 7.97 16.46
C VAL A 78 7.94 6.89 17.17
N LEU A 79 7.94 6.86 18.51
CA LEU A 79 8.67 5.85 19.26
C LEU A 79 8.03 4.47 19.17
N THR A 80 6.73 4.34 18.91
CA THR A 80 6.10 3.04 18.65
C THR A 80 6.59 2.48 17.31
N TRP A 81 6.83 3.34 16.32
CA TRP A 81 7.38 2.95 15.03
C TRP A 81 8.87 2.59 15.08
N VAL A 82 9.64 3.28 15.92
CA VAL A 82 11.10 3.10 16.08
C VAL A 82 11.46 2.11 17.19
N GLY A 83 10.60 1.95 18.20
CA GLY A 83 10.89 1.28 19.47
C GLY A 83 11.20 -0.21 19.34
N ASP A 84 10.50 -0.91 18.45
CA ASP A 84 10.75 -2.33 18.17
C ASP A 84 12.10 -2.56 17.47
N ARG A 85 12.66 -1.56 16.79
CA ARG A 85 13.98 -1.64 16.13
C ARG A 85 15.14 -1.26 17.06
N VAL A 86 14.85 -0.51 18.12
CA VAL A 86 15.86 0.12 18.99
C VAL A 86 16.03 -0.64 20.32
N GLY A 87 15.08 -1.52 20.68
CA GLY A 87 15.20 -2.42 21.81
C GLY A 87 14.75 -1.80 23.14
N VAL A 88 14.27 -2.65 24.06
CA VAL A 88 13.68 -2.24 25.36
C VAL A 88 14.71 -1.55 26.25
N ARG A 89 15.97 -1.98 26.20
CA ARG A 89 17.06 -1.44 27.03
C ARG A 89 17.39 -0.01 26.64
N TRP A 90 17.54 0.22 25.34
CA TRP A 90 17.94 1.52 24.81
C TRP A 90 16.81 2.55 24.96
N THR A 91 15.57 2.13 24.71
CA THR A 91 14.38 2.97 24.92
C THR A 91 14.18 3.34 26.39
N ALA A 92 14.44 2.43 27.33
CA ALA A 92 14.43 2.74 28.77
C ALA A 92 15.52 3.76 29.15
N ALA A 93 16.73 3.65 28.59
CA ALA A 93 17.84 4.58 28.84
C ALA A 93 17.58 5.98 28.26
N VAL A 94 17.12 6.08 27.02
CA VAL A 94 16.77 7.38 26.40
C VAL A 94 15.63 8.05 27.15
N GLY A 95 14.60 7.30 27.55
CA GLY A 95 13.52 7.84 28.36
C GLY A 95 14.01 8.41 29.69
N ALA A 96 14.97 7.76 30.35
CA ALA A 96 15.55 8.27 31.59
C ALA A 96 16.39 9.55 31.37
N LEU A 97 17.15 9.62 30.28
CA LEU A 97 17.91 10.81 29.90
C LEU A 97 16.99 12.00 29.60
N LEU A 98 15.90 11.77 28.87
CA LEU A 98 14.89 12.78 28.56
C LEU A 98 14.23 13.34 29.82
N MET A 99 13.92 12.49 30.80
CA MET A 99 13.40 12.95 32.11
C MET A 99 14.39 13.87 32.82
N PHE A 100 15.68 13.54 32.82
CA PHE A 100 16.73 14.40 33.40
C PHE A 100 16.77 15.77 32.71
N VAL A 101 16.83 15.78 31.37
CA VAL A 101 16.86 17.02 30.58
C VAL A 101 15.60 17.86 30.81
N GLY A 102 14.42 17.23 30.88
CA GLY A 102 13.15 17.91 31.16
C GLY A 102 13.13 18.59 32.52
N GLY A 103 13.57 17.91 33.58
CA GLY A 103 13.63 18.49 34.92
C GLY A 103 14.58 19.69 35.01
N VAL A 104 15.75 19.59 34.37
CA VAL A 104 16.69 20.72 34.26
C VAL A 104 16.06 21.87 33.48
N ALA A 105 15.42 21.60 32.34
CA ALA A 105 14.77 22.64 31.55
C ALA A 105 13.70 23.40 32.37
N PHE A 106 12.85 22.69 33.11
CA PHE A 106 11.83 23.34 33.94
C PHE A 106 12.39 24.09 35.16
N ALA A 107 13.60 23.76 35.62
CA ALA A 107 14.23 24.50 36.71
C ALA A 107 14.83 25.85 36.27
N TRP A 108 15.26 25.99 35.00
CA TRP A 108 15.99 27.16 34.50
C TRP A 108 15.31 27.95 33.37
N VAL A 109 14.40 27.35 32.61
CA VAL A 109 13.71 28.01 31.50
C VAL A 109 12.41 28.66 31.99
N GLU A 110 12.18 29.90 31.59
CA GLU A 110 10.96 30.67 31.92
C GLU A 110 10.09 30.96 30.69
N ASN A 111 10.60 30.72 29.47
CA ASN A 111 9.88 30.99 28.23
C ASN A 111 8.81 29.92 27.98
N PHE A 112 7.57 30.34 27.70
CA PHE A 112 6.43 29.46 27.40
C PHE A 112 6.76 28.40 26.35
N TRP A 113 7.29 28.80 25.18
CA TRP A 113 7.57 27.89 24.08
C TRP A 113 8.77 26.98 24.37
N GLY A 114 9.74 27.48 25.14
CA GLY A 114 10.87 26.67 25.61
C GLY A 114 10.41 25.57 26.58
N LEU A 115 9.53 25.92 27.52
CA LEU A 115 8.92 24.97 28.45
C LEU A 115 8.00 23.98 27.74
N LEU A 116 7.27 24.41 26.70
CA LEU A 116 6.41 23.53 25.91
C LEU A 116 7.21 22.54 25.08
N ALA A 117 8.29 23.00 24.43
CA ALA A 117 9.19 22.10 23.72
C ALA A 117 9.85 21.10 24.69
N ALA A 118 10.26 21.56 25.87
CA ALA A 118 10.80 20.70 26.91
C ALA A 118 9.76 19.70 27.44
N SER A 119 8.50 20.10 27.64
CA SER A 119 7.45 19.18 28.12
C SER A 119 7.15 18.10 27.12
N ILE A 120 7.07 18.44 25.82
CA ILE A 120 6.85 17.48 24.74
C ILE A 120 8.05 16.53 24.64
N VAL A 121 9.28 17.05 24.49
CA VAL A 121 10.48 16.22 24.29
C VAL A 121 10.80 15.35 25.50
N ALA A 122 10.63 15.88 26.71
CA ALA A 122 10.85 15.12 27.94
C ALA A 122 9.66 14.26 28.37
N VAL A 123 8.55 14.30 27.62
CA VAL A 123 7.30 13.59 27.90
C VAL A 123 6.81 13.88 29.32
N ILE A 124 6.83 15.16 29.72
CA ILE A 124 6.31 15.62 31.01
C ILE A 124 4.79 15.68 30.89
N ASN A 125 4.15 14.61 31.36
CA ASN A 125 2.74 14.38 31.13
C ASN A 125 1.84 15.09 32.18
N PRO A 126 0.89 15.94 31.75
CA PRO A 126 -0.01 16.69 32.65
C PRO A 126 -1.13 15.86 33.28
N SER A 127 -1.28 14.58 32.89
CA SER A 127 -2.37 13.72 33.35
C SER A 127 -1.99 12.71 34.45
N ALA A 128 -0.70 12.63 34.82
CA ALA A 128 -0.09 11.55 35.63
C ALA A 128 -0.41 10.13 35.13
N ASN A 129 -1.01 10.00 33.94
CA ASN A 129 -1.42 8.75 33.33
C ASN A 129 -0.52 8.54 32.12
N GLU A 130 0.22 7.44 32.09
CA GLU A 130 1.21 7.18 31.04
C GLU A 130 0.52 7.04 29.67
N ILE A 131 0.66 8.07 28.84
CA ILE A 131 0.42 8.07 27.39
C ILE A 131 1.80 8.24 26.77
N ASP A 132 2.67 7.30 27.12
CA ASP A 132 4.09 7.40 26.86
C ASP A 132 4.50 6.19 26.02
N PRO A 133 5.41 6.34 25.06
CA PRO A 133 5.87 5.22 24.25
C PRO A 133 6.51 4.09 25.07
N PHE A 134 7.09 4.46 26.22
CA PHE A 134 7.77 3.53 27.12
C PHE A 134 6.81 2.49 27.71
N LYS A 135 5.54 2.87 27.91
CA LYS A 135 4.53 1.97 28.47
C LYS A 135 4.26 0.79 27.55
N ALA A 136 4.06 1.03 26.26
CA ALA A 136 3.80 -0.03 25.28
C ALA A 136 4.98 -1.01 25.17
N ILE A 137 6.21 -0.49 25.22
CA ILE A 137 7.44 -1.29 25.14
C ILE A 137 7.59 -2.16 26.39
N GLU A 138 7.37 -1.60 27.59
CA GLU A 138 7.39 -2.33 28.87
C GLU A 138 6.30 -3.40 28.95
N GLU A 139 5.08 -3.07 28.52
CA GLU A 139 3.95 -4.00 28.47
C GLU A 139 4.25 -5.18 27.55
N SER A 140 4.88 -4.93 26.39
CA SER A 140 5.32 -5.98 25.48
C SER A 140 6.39 -6.88 26.12
N ALA A 141 7.34 -6.31 26.86
CA ALA A 141 8.41 -7.05 27.51
C ALA A 141 7.89 -7.92 28.67
N ILE A 142 6.94 -7.41 29.45
CA ILE A 142 6.30 -8.16 30.53
C ILE A 142 5.49 -9.33 29.98
N ALA A 143 4.73 -9.11 28.92
CA ALA A 143 3.97 -10.16 28.25
C ALA A 143 4.89 -11.26 27.67
N ARG A 144 6.08 -10.89 27.16
CA ARG A 144 7.07 -11.85 26.64
C ARG A 144 7.76 -12.66 27.74
N LEU A 145 8.09 -12.05 28.87
CA LEU A 145 8.86 -12.68 29.96
C LEU A 145 7.98 -13.45 30.97
N SER A 146 6.66 -13.29 30.92
CA SER A 146 5.70 -13.92 31.84
C SER A 146 4.98 -15.11 31.18
N THR A 147 4.48 -16.07 31.97
CA THR A 147 3.67 -17.19 31.44
C THR A 147 2.18 -16.83 31.38
N PRO A 148 1.34 -17.51 30.57
CA PRO A 148 -0.10 -17.21 30.46
C PRO A 148 -0.85 -17.18 31.81
N HIS A 149 -0.44 -18.03 32.75
CA HIS A 149 -1.03 -18.10 34.09
C HIS A 149 -0.52 -17.02 35.05
N THR A 150 0.63 -16.40 34.78
CA THR A 150 1.29 -15.41 35.66
C THR A 150 1.21 -13.98 35.12
N CYS A 151 0.88 -13.81 33.84
CA CYS A 151 0.86 -12.53 33.13
C CYS A 151 -0.12 -11.52 33.74
N ASN A 152 -1.32 -11.96 34.12
CA ASN A 152 -2.32 -11.08 34.75
C ASN A 152 -1.85 -10.56 36.12
N ASP A 153 -1.24 -11.43 36.93
CA ASP A 153 -0.70 -11.04 38.23
C ASP A 153 0.51 -10.09 38.05
N MET A 154 1.35 -10.32 37.04
CA MET A 154 2.48 -9.44 36.72
C MET A 154 2.03 -8.04 36.29
N PHE A 155 0.99 -7.93 35.45
CA PHE A 155 0.40 -6.63 35.08
C PHE A 155 -0.28 -5.94 36.27
N ALA A 156 -0.93 -6.71 37.16
CA ALA A 156 -1.52 -6.17 38.38
C ALA A 156 -0.44 -5.57 39.30
N TRP A 157 0.66 -6.28 39.55
CA TRP A 157 1.79 -5.76 40.35
C TRP A 157 2.51 -4.59 39.68
N TRP A 158 2.71 -4.66 38.37
CA TRP A 158 3.30 -3.59 37.58
C TRP A 158 2.46 -2.30 37.62
N SER A 159 1.13 -2.42 37.57
CA SER A 159 0.17 -1.32 37.71
C SER A 159 0.11 -0.77 39.14
N MET A 160 -0.01 -1.67 40.12
CA MET A 160 -0.09 -1.33 41.53
C MET A 160 1.15 -0.54 42.01
N LEU A 161 2.35 -1.08 41.78
CA LEU A 161 3.59 -0.42 42.21
C LEU A 161 3.77 0.91 41.50
N GLY A 162 3.47 1.00 40.21
CA GLY A 162 3.47 2.26 39.47
C GLY A 162 2.60 3.34 40.12
N MET A 163 1.34 3.00 40.41
CA MET A 163 0.40 3.92 41.05
C MET A 163 0.83 4.31 42.46
N PHE A 164 1.39 3.37 43.22
CA PHE A 164 1.97 3.66 44.53
C PHE A 164 3.12 4.68 44.43
N GLY A 165 3.94 4.60 43.37
CA GLY A 165 4.97 5.61 43.05
C GLY A 165 4.37 7.01 42.86
N THR A 166 3.37 7.15 42.00
CA THR A 166 2.66 8.42 41.79
C THR A 166 2.07 8.96 43.09
N ALA A 167 1.39 8.10 43.86
CA ALA A 167 0.76 8.48 45.12
C ALA A 167 1.82 8.98 46.13
N ALA A 168 2.88 8.20 46.36
CA ALA A 168 3.95 8.55 47.29
C ALA A 168 4.61 9.88 46.91
N SER A 169 4.80 10.11 45.61
CA SER A 169 5.33 11.38 45.09
C SER A 169 4.41 12.56 45.33
N ASN A 170 3.10 12.41 45.11
CA ASN A 170 2.13 13.47 45.37
C ASN A 170 2.11 13.88 46.84
N LEU A 171 2.21 12.91 47.76
CA LEU A 171 2.34 13.17 49.19
C LEU A 171 3.64 13.94 49.47
N LEU A 172 4.78 13.38 49.09
CA LEU A 172 6.10 13.97 49.35
C LEU A 172 6.19 15.38 48.78
N THR A 173 5.77 15.58 47.54
CA THR A 173 5.79 16.88 46.86
C THR A 173 4.92 17.91 47.57
N GLY A 174 3.68 17.56 47.94
CA GLY A 174 2.79 18.48 48.64
C GLY A 174 3.36 18.92 50.00
N TRP A 175 3.94 17.99 50.77
CA TRP A 175 4.53 18.30 52.08
C TRP A 175 5.89 19.00 51.97
N VAL A 176 6.71 18.67 50.96
CA VAL A 176 7.98 19.37 50.69
C VAL A 176 7.71 20.82 50.30
N ILE A 177 6.70 21.09 49.46
CA ILE A 177 6.29 22.46 49.12
C ILE A 177 5.86 23.20 50.38
N ASN A 178 4.96 22.63 51.18
CA ASN A 178 4.55 23.25 52.44
C ASN A 178 5.75 23.54 53.37
N ALA A 179 6.68 22.58 53.54
CA ALA A 179 7.85 22.76 54.40
C ALA A 179 8.83 23.82 53.86
N LEU A 180 8.99 23.94 52.54
CA LEU A 180 9.81 24.97 51.91
C LEU A 180 9.16 26.35 52.01
N GLU A 181 7.82 26.42 51.86
CA GLU A 181 7.06 27.65 52.08
C GLU A 181 7.14 28.09 53.55
N ASP A 182 7.02 27.16 54.51
CA ASP A 182 7.19 27.44 55.95
C ASP A 182 8.63 27.87 56.30
N ALA A 183 9.63 27.38 55.56
CA ALA A 183 11.01 27.83 55.64
C ALA A 183 11.27 29.20 54.96
N GLY A 184 10.24 29.80 54.35
CA GLY A 184 10.27 31.15 53.77
C GLY A 184 10.71 31.22 52.30
N LEU A 185 10.74 30.11 51.56
CA LEU A 185 11.02 30.14 50.12
C LEU A 185 9.82 30.68 49.34
N ASP A 186 10.09 31.37 48.23
CA ASP A 186 9.06 31.82 47.31
C ASP A 186 8.45 30.64 46.53
N LYS A 187 7.18 30.77 46.15
CA LYS A 187 6.41 29.71 45.46
C LYS A 187 7.11 29.20 44.20
N LEU A 188 7.77 30.08 43.44
CA LEU A 188 8.45 29.69 42.22
C LEU A 188 9.66 28.81 42.51
N SER A 189 10.48 29.18 43.49
CA SER A 189 11.61 28.39 43.96
C SER A 189 11.19 27.03 44.53
N CYS A 190 10.09 26.97 45.29
CA CYS A 190 9.53 25.71 45.78
C CYS A 190 9.24 24.73 44.63
N HIS A 191 8.59 25.21 43.56
CA HIS A 191 8.30 24.39 42.39
C HIS A 191 9.56 23.98 41.61
N ARG A 192 10.57 24.85 41.49
CA ARG A 192 11.86 24.51 40.84
C ARG A 192 12.60 23.39 41.56
N VAL A 193 12.55 23.35 42.89
CA VAL A 193 13.12 22.25 43.69
C VAL A 193 12.48 20.91 43.31
N ILE A 194 11.17 20.88 43.05
CA ILE A 194 10.47 19.67 42.61
C ILE A 194 10.93 19.23 41.22
N PHE A 195 11.14 20.14 40.27
CA PHE A 195 11.68 19.80 38.95
C PHE A 195 13.15 19.35 38.99
N LEU A 196 13.95 19.86 39.93
CA LEU A 196 15.30 19.35 40.19
C LEU A 196 15.28 17.94 40.80
N ALA A 197 14.34 17.67 41.72
CA ALA A 197 14.13 16.33 42.26
C ALA A 197 13.70 15.36 41.15
N TYR A 198 12.84 15.80 40.22
CA TYR A 198 12.48 15.05 39.02
C TYR A 198 13.69 14.71 38.13
N ALA A 199 14.62 15.66 37.94
CA ALA A 199 15.86 15.40 37.21
C ALA A 199 16.73 14.34 37.92
N ALA A 200 16.85 14.41 39.25
CA ALA A 200 17.59 13.41 40.03
C ALA A 200 16.98 12.01 39.92
N ILE A 201 15.64 11.91 39.93
CA ILE A 201 14.90 10.65 39.68
C ILE A 201 15.24 10.09 38.28
N GLY A 202 15.37 10.96 37.27
CA GLY A 202 15.82 10.57 35.92
C GLY A 202 17.20 9.91 35.92
N ILE A 203 18.16 10.41 36.70
CA ILE A 203 19.50 9.81 36.84
C ILE A 203 19.40 8.43 37.51
N ILE A 204 18.62 8.29 38.58
CA ILE A 204 18.42 7.00 39.26
C ILE A 204 17.82 5.98 38.30
N LYS A 205 16.82 6.40 37.51
CA LYS A 205 16.21 5.56 36.48
C LYS A 205 17.21 5.13 35.41
N LEU A 206 18.10 6.03 34.98
CA LEU A 206 19.15 5.75 34.00
C LEU A 206 20.14 4.71 34.55
N ILE A 207 20.53 4.81 35.82
CA ILE A 207 21.39 3.81 36.47
C ILE A 207 20.68 2.44 36.51
N CYS A 208 19.40 2.40 36.89
CA CYS A 208 18.62 1.16 36.92
C CYS A 208 18.46 0.52 35.53
N SER A 209 18.32 1.30 34.46
CA SER A 209 18.10 0.75 33.11
C SER A 209 19.34 0.07 32.53
N LEU A 210 20.53 0.45 32.98
CA LEU A 210 21.80 -0.20 32.61
C LEU A 210 21.90 -1.65 33.12
N PHE A 211 21.10 -2.03 34.12
CA PHE A 211 21.09 -3.39 34.68
C PHE A 211 20.15 -4.38 33.98
N LEU A 212 19.39 -3.96 32.95
CA LEU A 212 18.59 -4.88 32.13
C LEU A 212 19.50 -5.83 31.35
N SER A 213 19.20 -7.13 31.36
CA SER A 213 19.92 -8.15 30.57
C SER A 213 19.59 -8.06 29.07
N ALA A 214 20.43 -8.67 28.22
CA ALA A 214 20.12 -8.89 26.80
C ALA A 214 18.92 -9.85 26.60
N ASP A 215 18.59 -10.65 27.62
CA ASP A 215 17.47 -11.60 27.58
C ASP A 215 16.10 -10.94 27.43
N VAL A 216 15.99 -9.64 27.77
CA VAL A 216 14.79 -8.82 27.52
C VAL A 216 14.47 -8.67 26.04
N GLU A 217 15.46 -8.90 25.17
CA GLU A 217 15.38 -8.72 23.72
C GLU A 217 15.21 -10.05 22.95
N HIS A 218 15.40 -11.21 23.59
CA HIS A 218 15.32 -12.52 22.94
C HIS A 218 13.88 -13.07 22.89
N VAL A 219 13.48 -13.59 21.72
CA VAL A 219 12.23 -14.34 21.53
C VAL A 219 12.47 -15.77 22.03
N ALA A 220 11.78 -16.17 23.10
CA ALA A 220 11.78 -17.55 23.53
C ALA A 220 10.93 -18.37 22.54
N GLU A 221 11.57 -19.22 21.75
CA GLU A 221 10.87 -20.26 21.00
C GLU A 221 10.31 -21.33 21.96
N GLN A 222 9.06 -21.75 21.67
CA GLN A 222 8.30 -22.84 22.28
C GLN A 222 7.59 -22.57 23.63
N LYS A 223 6.24 -22.47 23.58
CA LYS A 223 5.35 -23.55 24.05
C LYS A 223 3.86 -23.30 23.72
N GLU A 224 3.26 -24.40 23.25
CA GLU A 224 1.86 -24.81 23.05
C GLU A 224 0.69 -24.02 23.64
N HIS A 225 -0.39 -23.99 22.83
CA HIS A 225 -1.82 -24.00 23.19
C HIS A 225 -2.31 -23.07 24.31
N CYS A 226 -3.11 -22.05 23.95
CA CYS A 226 -4.16 -21.58 24.84
C CYS A 226 -5.51 -21.57 24.11
N ALA A 227 -6.38 -22.47 24.56
CA ALA A 227 -7.72 -22.72 24.08
C ALA A 227 -8.65 -21.51 24.26
N THR A 228 -9.55 -21.34 23.29
CA THR A 228 -10.75 -20.51 23.34
C THR A 228 -11.67 -20.94 24.50
N PRO A 229 -12.29 -20.01 25.26
CA PRO A 229 -13.38 -20.35 26.17
C PRO A 229 -14.61 -20.79 25.36
N GLN A 230 -15.08 -22.00 25.62
CA GLN A 230 -16.30 -22.58 25.06
C GLN A 230 -17.53 -21.72 25.42
N SER A 231 -18.27 -21.26 24.41
CA SER A 231 -19.72 -21.09 24.50
C SER A 231 -20.35 -22.42 24.07
N GLY A 232 -20.86 -23.19 25.02
CA GLY A 232 -21.45 -24.49 24.75
C GLY A 232 -22.73 -24.41 23.92
N LEU A 233 -22.86 -25.33 22.95
CA LEU A 233 -24.11 -25.96 22.50
C LEU A 233 -23.75 -27.26 21.75
N SER A 234 -23.99 -28.38 22.43
CA SER A 234 -24.32 -29.75 22.00
C SER A 234 -23.70 -30.43 20.76
N GLN A 235 -23.29 -31.68 21.00
CA GLN A 235 -22.86 -32.76 20.10
C GLN A 235 -23.85 -33.06 18.94
N GLU A 236 -23.34 -33.51 17.78
CA GLU A 236 -23.48 -34.90 17.30
C GLU A 236 -22.74 -35.13 15.95
N ASP A 237 -22.07 -36.29 15.90
CA ASP A 237 -21.69 -37.16 14.77
C ASP A 237 -20.66 -36.74 13.70
N ALA A 238 -19.49 -37.39 13.80
CA ALA A 238 -18.65 -37.75 12.65
C ALA A 238 -18.52 -39.28 12.60
N PRO A 239 -18.50 -39.92 11.41
CA PRO A 239 -17.94 -41.24 11.27
C PRO A 239 -16.53 -41.19 10.66
N LEU A 240 -15.63 -41.92 11.32
CA LEU A 240 -14.33 -42.43 10.86
C LEU A 240 -14.43 -43.10 9.48
N LEU A 241 -13.33 -43.08 8.73
CA LEU A 241 -12.80 -44.27 8.04
C LEU A 241 -11.32 -44.10 7.70
N THR A 242 -10.57 -45.16 7.98
CA THR A 242 -9.11 -45.32 7.87
C THR A 242 -8.81 -46.40 6.82
N GLU A 243 -7.57 -46.37 6.29
CA GLU A 243 -6.86 -47.41 5.50
C GLU A 243 -7.24 -47.49 3.99
N ILE A 244 -6.38 -47.80 3.01
CA ILE A 244 -5.22 -48.71 2.90
C ILE A 244 -4.28 -48.23 1.76
N ILE A 245 -2.95 -48.33 1.95
CA ILE A 245 -1.92 -48.34 0.89
C ILE A 245 -1.42 -49.79 0.74
N PRO A 246 -1.17 -50.30 -0.48
CA PRO A 246 -0.20 -51.36 -0.70
C PRO A 246 1.04 -50.85 -1.44
N ASP A 247 2.16 -51.14 -0.80
CA ASP A 247 3.55 -50.97 -1.19
C ASP A 247 3.99 -52.03 -2.23
N TYR A 248 4.89 -51.66 -3.14
CA TYR A 248 5.78 -52.56 -3.89
C TYR A 248 7.16 -51.90 -4.05
N GLY A 249 8.01 -52.07 -3.04
CA GLY A 249 9.37 -52.64 -3.11
C GLY A 249 10.33 -52.23 -4.25
N ALA A 250 11.08 -51.17 -3.97
CA ALA A 250 12.56 -51.04 -3.99
C ALA A 250 13.45 -51.92 -4.89
N VAL A 251 14.37 -51.25 -5.63
CA VAL A 251 15.81 -51.60 -5.70
C VAL A 251 16.67 -50.31 -5.79
N ASN A 252 17.50 -50.09 -4.76
CA ASN A 252 18.59 -49.10 -4.66
C ASN A 252 19.77 -49.50 -5.59
N ALA A 253 20.75 -48.70 -6.02
CA ALA A 253 21.34 -47.47 -5.52
C ALA A 253 22.18 -46.80 -6.64
N ILE A 254 22.29 -45.46 -6.59
CA ILE A 254 23.43 -44.55 -6.82
C ILE A 254 22.81 -43.21 -7.26
N ASN A 255 22.52 -42.37 -6.26
CA ASN A 255 22.31 -40.92 -6.39
C ASN A 255 22.46 -40.33 -4.98
N ASP A 256 23.68 -39.90 -4.65
CA ASP A 256 23.93 -39.06 -3.47
C ASP A 256 23.60 -37.60 -3.85
N VAL A 257 22.29 -37.34 -3.92
CA VAL A 257 21.67 -36.03 -3.82
C VAL A 257 20.54 -36.22 -2.83
N GLN A 258 20.72 -35.79 -1.59
CA GLN A 258 19.62 -35.41 -0.68
C GLN A 258 20.18 -34.99 0.69
N ASN A 259 20.29 -33.68 0.90
CA ASN A 259 19.61 -33.11 2.05
C ASN A 259 19.15 -31.66 1.76
N PRO A 260 18.00 -31.49 1.08
CA PRO A 260 17.47 -30.17 0.72
C PRO A 260 16.82 -29.42 1.88
N GLU A 261 16.76 -30.01 3.08
CA GLU A 261 16.00 -29.44 4.20
C GLU A 261 16.72 -28.29 4.91
N SER A 262 18.04 -28.16 4.74
CA SER A 262 18.82 -27.08 5.39
C SER A 262 18.90 -25.78 4.58
N GLN A 263 18.53 -25.79 3.29
CA GLN A 263 18.54 -24.59 2.44
C GLN A 263 17.14 -24.01 2.18
N VAL A 264 16.08 -24.80 2.38
CA VAL A 264 14.68 -24.33 2.24
C VAL A 264 14.24 -23.48 3.45
N GLN A 265 14.82 -23.68 4.64
CA GLN A 265 14.50 -22.88 5.83
C GLN A 265 15.06 -21.45 5.78
N VAL A 266 16.13 -21.18 5.02
CA VAL A 266 16.75 -19.84 4.96
C VAL A 266 16.08 -18.91 3.93
N VAL A 267 15.24 -19.46 3.03
CA VAL A 267 14.56 -18.68 1.97
C VAL A 267 13.08 -18.40 2.28
N LEU A 268 12.54 -18.95 3.37
CA LEU A 268 11.13 -18.79 3.79
C LEU A 268 10.89 -17.77 4.93
N GLU A 269 11.90 -17.02 5.37
CA GLU A 269 11.76 -15.92 6.33
C GLU A 269 11.75 -14.53 5.65
N VAL A 270 10.83 -14.31 4.72
CA VAL A 270 10.30 -12.96 4.46
C VAL A 270 8.81 -13.01 4.74
N GLN A 271 8.49 -13.30 6.00
CA GLN A 271 7.11 -13.27 6.48
C GLN A 271 6.76 -11.81 6.79
N GLU A 272 5.98 -11.20 5.90
CA GLU A 272 5.28 -9.93 6.12
C GLU A 272 4.49 -10.01 7.44
N LYS A 273 5.07 -9.52 8.54
CA LYS A 273 4.37 -9.40 9.82
C LYS A 273 3.32 -8.30 9.69
N ARG A 274 2.07 -8.72 9.45
CA ARG A 274 0.89 -7.88 9.67
C ARG A 274 0.93 -7.34 11.10
N LEU A 275 0.57 -6.06 11.25
CA LEU A 275 0.42 -5.44 12.57
C LEU A 275 -0.78 -6.05 13.34
N PHE A 276 -1.91 -6.41 12.68
CA PHE A 276 -3.11 -7.07 13.23
C PHE A 276 -3.69 -8.16 12.33
N THR A 277 -4.40 -9.10 12.94
CA THR A 277 -5.27 -10.06 12.29
C THR A 277 -6.65 -9.44 12.11
N PRO A 278 -7.46 -9.95 11.16
CA PRO A 278 -8.80 -9.41 10.87
C PRO A 278 -9.72 -9.36 12.11
N GLU A 279 -9.64 -10.35 12.98
CA GLU A 279 -10.42 -10.44 14.22
C GLU A 279 -9.95 -9.41 15.24
N SER A 280 -8.63 -9.33 15.45
CA SER A 280 -7.99 -8.36 16.35
C SER A 280 -8.18 -6.92 15.88
N PHE A 281 -8.23 -6.65 14.58
CA PHE A 281 -8.50 -5.32 14.03
C PHE A 281 -9.93 -4.84 14.31
N ASN A 282 -10.95 -5.69 14.10
CA ASN A 282 -12.35 -5.34 14.37
C ASN A 282 -12.59 -5.12 15.86
N PHE A 283 -11.99 -5.98 16.69
CA PHE A 283 -11.94 -5.83 18.13
C PHE A 283 -11.34 -4.48 18.54
N MET A 284 -10.16 -4.14 18.01
CA MET A 284 -9.45 -2.89 18.32
C MET A 284 -10.16 -1.65 17.82
N TRP A 285 -10.84 -1.70 16.66
CA TRP A 285 -11.60 -0.56 16.13
C TRP A 285 -12.79 -0.18 17.01
N LYS A 286 -13.60 -1.17 17.40
CA LYS A 286 -14.75 -0.95 18.30
C LYS A 286 -14.30 -0.41 19.66
N LEU A 287 -13.21 -0.97 20.17
CA LEU A 287 -12.65 -0.56 21.44
C LEU A 287 -12.03 0.85 21.38
N SER A 288 -11.29 1.17 20.32
CA SER A 288 -10.70 2.50 20.13
C SER A 288 -11.75 3.61 20.01
N LEU A 289 -12.87 3.33 19.33
CA LEU A 289 -13.97 4.29 19.20
C LEU A 289 -14.66 4.55 20.56
N ALA A 290 -14.86 3.51 21.37
CA ALA A 290 -15.42 3.63 22.71
C ALA A 290 -14.46 4.36 23.67
N MET A 291 -13.18 4.00 23.64
CA MET A 291 -12.14 4.61 24.49
C MET A 291 -11.80 6.05 24.08
N GLY A 292 -11.87 6.39 22.80
CA GLY A 292 -11.60 7.74 22.31
C GLY A 292 -12.55 8.78 22.92
N LEU A 293 -13.84 8.46 23.04
CA LEU A 293 -14.82 9.33 23.70
C LEU A 293 -14.54 9.50 25.20
N ASP A 294 -14.18 8.41 25.88
CA ASP A 294 -13.79 8.44 27.31
C ASP A 294 -12.51 9.27 27.54
N PHE A 295 -11.53 9.17 26.64
CA PHE A 295 -10.29 9.94 26.74
C PHE A 295 -10.49 11.44 26.49
N VAL A 296 -11.40 11.83 25.58
CA VAL A 296 -11.76 13.25 25.40
C VAL A 296 -12.37 13.81 26.68
N GLY A 297 -13.31 13.09 27.31
CA GLY A 297 -13.91 13.52 28.57
C GLY A 297 -12.90 13.56 29.73
N SER A 298 -12.04 12.55 29.83
CA SER A 298 -11.01 12.45 30.87
C SER A 298 -9.90 13.50 30.72
N GLY A 299 -9.56 13.88 29.48
CA GLY A 299 -8.55 14.89 29.16
C GLY A 299 -8.92 16.31 29.59
N LEU A 300 -10.22 16.62 29.70
CA LEU A 300 -10.71 17.93 30.17
C LEU A 300 -10.54 18.14 31.68
N ALA A 301 -10.27 17.07 32.45
CA ALA A 301 -10.21 17.11 33.91
C ALA A 301 -9.01 16.33 34.46
N GLN A 302 -7.83 16.67 33.94
CA GLN A 302 -6.55 16.13 34.36
C GLN A 302 -6.19 16.52 35.80
N ILE A 303 -5.32 15.75 36.43
CA ILE A 303 -4.93 15.93 37.83
C ILE A 303 -4.26 17.30 38.05
N SER A 304 -3.40 17.77 37.13
CA SER A 304 -2.83 19.12 37.20
C SER A 304 -3.91 20.20 37.20
N TRP A 305 -4.89 20.08 36.31
CA TRP A 305 -6.02 21.01 36.22
C TRP A 305 -6.93 20.96 37.43
N MET A 306 -7.17 19.77 37.98
CA MET A 306 -8.00 19.63 39.17
C MET A 306 -7.31 20.18 40.42
N THR A 307 -5.99 20.00 40.55
CA THR A 307 -5.20 20.60 41.63
C THR A 307 -5.25 22.13 41.55
N TYR A 308 -5.09 22.68 40.35
CA TYR A 308 -5.26 24.11 40.10
C TYR A 308 -6.68 24.60 40.43
N PHE A 309 -7.71 23.85 40.04
CA PHE A 309 -9.11 24.13 40.37
C PHE A 309 -9.34 24.18 41.88
N PHE A 310 -8.92 23.17 42.66
CA PHE A 310 -9.11 23.16 44.10
C PHE A 310 -8.28 24.25 44.82
N LYS A 311 -7.09 24.58 44.31
CA LYS A 311 -6.29 25.69 44.83
C LYS A 311 -6.95 27.03 44.54
N ARG A 312 -7.51 27.23 43.35
CA ARG A 312 -8.11 28.50 42.93
C ARG A 312 -9.50 28.73 43.52
N GLU A 313 -10.37 27.72 43.45
CA GLU A 313 -11.79 27.84 43.83
C GLU A 313 -12.00 27.67 45.33
N TYR A 314 -11.25 26.75 45.96
CA TYR A 314 -11.45 26.39 47.37
C TYR A 314 -10.27 26.73 48.28
N ASN A 315 -9.22 27.38 47.73
CA ASN A 315 -7.98 27.76 48.43
C ASN A 315 -7.38 26.62 49.27
N MET A 316 -7.37 25.40 48.72
CA MET A 316 -6.81 24.23 49.41
C MET A 316 -5.28 24.23 49.34
N PRO A 317 -4.56 23.97 50.46
CA PRO A 317 -3.11 23.85 50.45
C PRO A 317 -2.65 22.61 49.67
N GLU A 318 -1.49 22.72 49.04
CA GLU A 318 -0.85 21.73 48.18
C GLU A 318 -0.61 20.43 48.95
N GLY A 319 -0.16 20.51 50.21
CA GLY A 319 -0.04 19.35 51.09
C GLY A 319 -1.35 18.59 51.32
N ALA A 320 -2.50 19.27 51.39
CA ALA A 320 -3.80 18.61 51.55
C ALA A 320 -4.25 17.93 50.25
N LEU A 321 -4.01 18.55 49.09
CA LEU A 321 -4.31 17.96 47.78
C LEU A 321 -3.36 16.79 47.46
N GLY A 322 -2.08 16.91 47.82
CA GLY A 322 -1.11 15.82 47.77
C GLY A 322 -1.51 14.65 48.67
N SER A 323 -1.97 14.93 49.89
CA SER A 323 -2.47 13.90 50.82
C SER A 323 -3.77 13.24 50.33
N ALA A 324 -4.68 14.01 49.73
CA ALA A 324 -5.93 13.51 49.17
C ALA A 324 -5.69 12.60 47.96
N THR A 325 -4.83 13.03 47.02
CA THR A 325 -4.43 12.23 45.86
C THR A 325 -3.59 11.01 46.26
N PHE A 326 -2.78 11.11 47.32
CA PHE A 326 -2.09 9.95 47.92
C PHE A 326 -3.07 8.95 48.52
N THR A 327 -4.02 9.42 49.33
CA THR A 327 -5.06 8.57 49.94
C THR A 327 -5.87 7.88 48.86
N ALA A 328 -6.31 8.63 47.84
CA ALA A 328 -6.99 8.09 46.68
C ALA A 328 -6.10 7.07 45.96
N GLY A 329 -4.83 7.38 45.69
CA GLY A 329 -3.89 6.52 45.00
C GLY A 329 -3.59 5.21 45.73
N ILE A 330 -3.47 5.22 47.07
CA ILE A 330 -3.35 3.99 47.87
C ILE A 330 -4.62 3.16 47.78
N ILE A 331 -5.78 3.79 47.95
CA ILE A 331 -7.08 3.10 47.87
C ILE A 331 -7.27 2.51 46.47
N SER A 332 -6.98 3.27 45.41
CA SER A 332 -6.95 2.82 44.02
C SER A 332 -5.99 1.66 43.83
N SER A 333 -4.77 1.76 44.35
CA SER A 333 -3.73 0.74 44.23
C SER A 333 -4.17 -0.59 44.84
N VAL A 334 -4.78 -0.55 46.03
CA VAL A 334 -5.32 -1.75 46.71
C VAL A 334 -6.57 -2.27 45.98
N LEU A 335 -7.49 -1.40 45.56
CA LEU A 335 -8.71 -1.79 44.86
C LEU A 335 -8.45 -2.26 43.43
N ASN A 336 -7.33 -1.89 42.82
CA ASN A 336 -6.89 -2.44 41.55
C ASN A 336 -6.61 -3.95 41.67
N LEU A 337 -6.19 -4.45 42.85
CA LEU A 337 -6.10 -5.89 43.10
C LEU A 337 -7.49 -6.57 43.12
N ALA A 338 -8.55 -5.82 43.42
CA ALA A 338 -9.93 -6.29 43.34
C ALA A 338 -10.49 -6.31 41.91
N SER A 339 -9.77 -5.76 40.92
CA SER A 339 -10.16 -5.82 39.50
C SER A 339 -10.23 -7.26 38.98
N SER A 340 -9.32 -8.13 39.45
CA SER A 340 -9.25 -9.55 39.07
C SER A 340 -10.48 -10.35 39.54
N PRO A 341 -10.88 -10.34 40.84
CA PRO A 341 -12.09 -11.02 41.27
C PRO A 341 -13.38 -10.41 40.69
N LEU A 342 -13.44 -9.09 40.48
CA LEU A 342 -14.60 -8.43 39.87
C LEU A 342 -14.74 -8.81 38.38
N SER A 343 -13.63 -8.82 37.65
CA SER A 343 -13.61 -9.28 36.26
C SER A 343 -13.97 -10.76 36.12
N ARG A 344 -13.69 -11.60 37.13
CA ARG A 344 -14.11 -13.02 37.15
C ARG A 344 -15.60 -13.21 37.44
N SER A 345 -16.23 -12.29 38.17
CA SER A 345 -17.63 -12.43 38.59
C SER A 345 -18.63 -11.91 37.56
N ILE A 346 -18.35 -10.75 36.95
CA ILE A 346 -19.27 -10.09 36.00
C ILE A 346 -18.66 -9.90 34.59
N GLY A 347 -17.40 -10.30 34.38
CA GLY A 347 -16.73 -10.22 33.08
C GLY A 347 -15.98 -8.91 32.83
N GLN A 348 -14.97 -8.98 31.95
CA GLN A 348 -14.04 -7.88 31.65
C GLN A 348 -14.75 -6.63 31.09
N VAL A 349 -15.60 -6.79 30.07
CA VAL A 349 -16.29 -5.67 29.40
C VAL A 349 -17.29 -4.98 30.33
N GLN A 350 -18.09 -5.75 31.06
CA GLN A 350 -19.08 -5.17 31.97
C GLN A 350 -18.41 -4.38 33.11
N THR A 351 -17.29 -4.89 33.61
CA THR A 351 -16.46 -4.18 34.61
C THR A 351 -16.00 -2.83 34.08
N MET A 352 -15.49 -2.77 32.83
CA MET A 352 -15.08 -1.51 32.20
C MET A 352 -16.24 -0.52 32.07
N VAL A 353 -17.37 -0.93 31.50
CA VAL A 353 -18.53 -0.05 31.26
C VAL A 353 -19.06 0.56 32.56
N VAL A 354 -19.16 -0.23 33.63
CA VAL A 354 -19.59 0.25 34.95
C VAL A 354 -18.62 1.29 35.50
N CYS A 355 -17.32 1.02 35.46
CA CYS A 355 -16.31 1.94 35.97
C CYS A 355 -16.28 3.27 35.19
N HIS A 356 -16.34 3.23 33.86
CA HIS A 356 -16.41 4.42 33.01
C HIS A 356 -17.65 5.27 33.31
N THR A 357 -18.81 4.63 33.52
CA THR A 357 -20.06 5.32 33.84
C THR A 357 -19.97 6.05 35.19
N ILE A 358 -19.47 5.36 36.22
CA ILE A 358 -19.28 5.95 37.55
C ILE A 358 -18.26 7.10 37.52
N ASN A 359 -17.15 6.93 36.80
CA ASN A 359 -16.12 7.96 36.64
C ASN A 359 -16.69 9.22 35.95
N SER A 360 -17.49 9.05 34.90
CA SER A 360 -18.11 10.16 34.15
C SER A 360 -19.12 10.94 34.99
N ILE A 361 -19.99 10.22 35.74
CA ILE A 361 -20.94 10.86 36.66
C ILE A 361 -20.20 11.61 37.76
N SER A 362 -19.16 11.00 38.33
CA SER A 362 -18.37 11.61 39.39
C SER A 362 -17.72 12.90 38.91
N LEU A 363 -17.17 12.93 37.69
CA LEU A 363 -16.57 14.13 37.10
C LEU A 363 -17.59 15.28 36.97
N LEU A 364 -18.78 14.99 36.46
CA LEU A 364 -19.86 15.97 36.33
C LEU A 364 -20.26 16.56 37.68
N MET A 365 -20.13 15.77 38.74
CA MET A 365 -20.50 16.15 40.10
C MET A 365 -19.38 16.87 40.87
N VAL A 366 -18.11 16.89 40.43
CA VAL A 366 -17.01 17.50 41.22
C VAL A 366 -17.23 19.00 41.45
N SER A 367 -17.80 19.72 40.49
CA SER A 367 -17.98 21.18 40.55
C SER A 367 -19.32 21.64 41.14
N VAL A 368 -20.22 20.71 41.49
CA VAL A 368 -21.57 21.03 41.98
C VAL A 368 -21.61 21.40 43.47
N PRO A 369 -20.86 20.74 44.39
CA PRO A 369 -20.91 21.07 45.80
C PRO A 369 -20.25 22.42 46.12
N GLY A 370 -20.93 23.25 46.90
CA GLY A 370 -20.31 24.46 47.48
C GLY A 370 -19.29 24.18 48.59
N ASN A 371 -19.25 22.95 49.12
CA ASN A 371 -18.34 22.55 50.20
C ASN A 371 -17.09 21.86 49.63
N LYS A 372 -15.91 22.44 49.92
CA LYS A 372 -14.61 21.93 49.46
C LYS A 372 -14.32 20.47 49.83
N TYR A 373 -14.79 19.99 50.99
CA TYR A 373 -14.59 18.60 51.42
C TYR A 373 -15.48 17.64 50.65
N VAL A 374 -16.71 18.04 50.32
CA VAL A 374 -17.63 17.21 49.52
C VAL A 374 -17.12 17.10 48.08
N ALA A 375 -16.69 18.21 47.49
CA ALA A 375 -16.03 18.21 46.17
C ALA A 375 -14.77 17.34 46.18
N LEU A 376 -13.95 17.41 47.22
CA LEU A 376 -12.75 16.58 47.38
C LEU A 376 -13.09 15.08 47.52
N ILE A 377 -14.14 14.71 48.27
CA ILE A 377 -14.58 13.32 48.41
C ILE A 377 -15.06 12.76 47.06
N ILE A 378 -15.84 13.53 46.29
CA ILE A 378 -16.28 13.13 44.95
C ILE A 378 -15.07 12.97 44.03
N PHE A 379 -14.10 13.87 44.14
CA PHE A 379 -12.86 13.79 43.37
C PHE A 379 -12.01 12.57 43.74
N ILE A 380 -11.85 12.25 45.03
CA ILE A 380 -11.18 11.03 45.52
C ILE A 380 -11.91 9.80 44.98
N PHE A 381 -13.24 9.76 45.09
CA PHE A 381 -14.05 8.65 44.60
C PHE A 381 -13.90 8.45 43.08
N ARG A 382 -13.81 9.54 42.32
CA ARG A 382 -13.49 9.52 40.89
C ARG A 382 -12.11 8.89 40.63
N ILE A 383 -11.06 9.33 41.34
CA ILE A 383 -9.71 8.79 41.19
C ILE A 383 -9.69 7.29 41.50
N VAL A 384 -10.43 6.86 42.53
CA VAL A 384 -10.52 5.46 42.94
C VAL A 384 -11.18 4.59 41.88
N THR A 385 -12.34 5.02 41.40
CA THR A 385 -13.15 4.24 40.45
C THR A 385 -12.54 4.19 39.05
N ARG A 386 -11.78 5.22 38.65
CA ARG A 386 -11.07 5.26 37.37
C ARG A 386 -10.02 4.16 37.23
N GLU A 387 -9.42 3.68 38.31
CA GLU A 387 -8.26 2.78 38.23
C GLU A 387 -8.65 1.28 38.21
N ILE A 388 -9.90 0.96 38.57
CA ILE A 388 -10.38 -0.42 38.67
C ILE A 388 -10.46 -1.11 37.30
N ASP A 389 -10.65 -0.34 36.23
CA ASP A 389 -10.80 -0.87 34.87
C ASP A 389 -9.49 -0.99 34.09
N ASN A 390 -8.36 -0.53 34.63
CA ASN A 390 -7.08 -0.52 33.94
C ASN A 390 -6.55 -1.93 33.65
N ALA A 391 -6.54 -2.82 34.65
CA ALA A 391 -6.10 -4.21 34.46
C ALA A 391 -7.07 -5.03 33.58
N PRO A 392 -8.41 -4.95 33.77
CA PRO A 392 -9.37 -5.59 32.87
C PRO A 392 -9.27 -5.10 31.43
N ARG A 393 -9.04 -3.80 31.21
CA ARG A 393 -8.84 -3.19 29.89
C ARG A 393 -7.58 -3.70 29.22
N GLN A 394 -6.46 -3.75 29.93
CA GLN A 394 -5.19 -4.28 29.41
C GLN A 394 -5.31 -5.79 29.11
N ALA A 395 -5.92 -6.55 30.01
CA ALA A 395 -6.18 -7.97 29.80
C ALA A 395 -7.13 -8.22 28.63
N PHE A 396 -8.19 -7.40 28.48
CA PHE A 396 -9.14 -7.49 27.38
C PHE A 396 -8.47 -7.16 26.04
N ILE A 397 -7.67 -6.08 25.98
CA ILE A 397 -6.89 -5.71 24.79
C ILE A 397 -5.88 -6.81 24.44
N SER A 398 -5.12 -7.28 25.43
CA SER A 398 -4.11 -8.32 25.26
C SER A 398 -4.73 -9.67 24.87
N ALA A 399 -5.96 -9.97 25.33
CA ALA A 399 -6.67 -11.20 25.00
C ALA A 399 -7.36 -11.14 23.64
N GLY A 400 -7.77 -9.95 23.18
CA GLY A 400 -8.39 -9.74 21.87
C GLY A 400 -7.41 -9.61 20.70
N VAL A 401 -6.10 -9.60 20.97
CA VAL A 401 -5.02 -9.34 20.01
C VAL A 401 -3.91 -10.39 20.10
N LEU A 402 -3.45 -10.91 18.96
CA LEU A 402 -2.40 -11.94 18.90
C LEU A 402 -1.04 -11.42 19.41
N ASP A 403 -0.20 -12.32 19.95
CA ASP A 403 1.07 -11.97 20.62
C ASP A 403 2.03 -11.11 19.78
N HIS A 404 2.07 -11.33 18.45
CA HIS A 404 2.94 -10.57 17.52
C HIS A 404 2.34 -9.22 17.06
N GLU A 405 1.10 -8.94 17.45
CA GLU A 405 0.30 -7.82 16.97
C GLU A 405 0.18 -6.73 18.05
N ARG A 406 0.30 -7.09 19.33
CA ARG A 406 0.01 -6.23 20.50
C ARG A 406 0.64 -4.84 20.48
N THR A 407 1.92 -4.70 20.12
CA THR A 407 2.63 -3.41 20.10
C THR A 407 1.98 -2.42 19.14
N SER A 408 1.54 -2.94 18.00
CA SER A 408 0.92 -2.18 16.95
C SER A 408 -0.58 -1.90 17.18
N ALA A 409 -1.20 -2.67 18.10
CA ALA A 409 -2.53 -2.51 18.73
C ALA A 409 -2.94 -1.07 18.84
N MET A 410 -1.97 -0.46 19.46
CA MET A 410 -2.11 0.76 20.19
C MET A 410 -1.86 1.95 19.25
N GLY A 411 -1.52 1.72 17.95
CA GLY A 411 -1.12 2.77 17.00
C GLY A 411 -1.95 2.94 15.70
N VAL A 412 -2.91 2.07 15.35
CA VAL A 412 -3.40 1.90 13.95
C VAL A 412 -4.68 2.67 13.52
N VAL A 413 -5.17 3.68 14.23
CA VAL A 413 -6.53 4.27 14.00
C VAL A 413 -6.80 4.99 12.63
N ASN A 414 -5.98 4.97 11.56
CA ASN A 414 -6.35 5.61 10.25
C ASN A 414 -5.58 5.08 8.99
N ILE A 415 -6.20 4.48 7.91
CA ILE A 415 -5.67 4.22 6.51
C ILE A 415 -6.73 3.86 5.38
N VAL A 416 -6.43 4.16 4.07
CA VAL A 416 -7.13 3.83 2.77
C VAL A 416 -6.44 2.68 1.97
N LYS A 417 -7.11 1.98 1.00
CA LYS A 417 -6.63 0.73 0.31
C LYS A 417 -6.82 0.68 -1.24
N THR A 418 -5.85 0.18 -2.02
CA THR A 418 -5.78 0.06 -3.51
C THR A 418 -5.42 -1.38 -3.98
N ILE A 419 -5.92 -1.86 -5.12
CA ILE A 419 -5.67 -3.26 -5.59
C ILE A 419 -5.06 -3.25 -7.00
N GLY A 420 -3.87 -3.85 -7.19
CA GLY A 420 -3.15 -3.96 -8.46
C GLY A 420 -2.32 -2.72 -8.85
N SER A 421 -1.16 -2.93 -9.47
CA SER A 421 -0.08 -1.93 -9.63
C SER A 421 0.36 -1.65 -11.08
N GLY A 422 -0.41 -2.13 -12.07
CA GLY A 422 -0.19 -1.89 -13.51
C GLY A 422 -0.19 -0.41 -13.93
N PHE A 423 -0.18 -0.11 -15.24
CA PHE A 423 -0.17 1.28 -15.75
C PHE A 423 -1.35 2.16 -15.27
N GLY A 424 -2.43 1.55 -14.77
CA GLY A 424 -3.48 2.29 -14.06
C GLY A 424 -3.21 2.39 -12.56
N GLY A 425 -3.13 1.27 -11.84
CA GLY A 425 -2.99 1.26 -10.38
C GLY A 425 -1.64 1.71 -9.81
N GLY A 426 -0.55 1.56 -10.56
CA GLY A 426 0.80 1.94 -10.18
C GLY A 426 1.00 3.46 -10.09
N PRO A 427 0.77 4.23 -11.18
CA PRO A 427 0.89 5.68 -11.14
C PRO A 427 -0.11 6.31 -10.16
N LEU A 428 -1.29 5.69 -10.03
CA LEU A 428 -2.31 6.08 -9.07
C LEU A 428 -1.82 5.93 -7.62
N ALA A 429 -1.26 4.75 -7.28
CA ALA A 429 -0.73 4.47 -5.96
C ALA A 429 0.44 5.39 -5.63
N GLU A 430 1.36 5.59 -6.56
CA GLU A 430 2.47 6.54 -6.39
C GLU A 430 1.95 7.95 -6.16
N THR A 431 1.06 8.44 -7.03
CA THR A 431 0.57 9.82 -6.98
C THR A 431 -0.25 10.08 -5.73
N LEU A 432 -1.01 9.09 -5.25
CA LEU A 432 -1.72 9.17 -3.99
C LEU A 432 -0.74 9.18 -2.80
N ALA A 433 0.26 8.30 -2.81
CA ALA A 433 1.29 8.24 -1.76
C ALA A 433 2.12 9.54 -1.72
N SER A 434 2.50 10.10 -2.87
CA SER A 434 3.21 11.39 -2.97
C SER A 434 2.38 12.57 -2.45
N LYS A 435 1.04 12.46 -2.52
CA LYS A 435 0.09 13.41 -1.92
C LYS A 435 -0.29 13.05 -0.47
N ASN A 436 0.55 12.27 0.23
CA ASN A 436 0.38 11.85 1.63
C ASN A 436 -0.93 11.10 1.90
N LYS A 437 -1.50 10.41 0.89
CA LYS A 437 -2.64 9.50 1.08
C LYS A 437 -2.07 8.11 1.32
N LYS A 438 -2.54 7.45 2.37
CA LYS A 438 -2.09 6.11 2.71
C LYS A 438 -2.74 5.09 1.78
N VAL A 439 -1.91 4.31 1.08
CA VAL A 439 -2.29 3.35 0.05
C VAL A 439 -1.80 1.97 0.47
N LEU A 440 -2.71 1.03 0.67
CA LEU A 440 -2.38 -0.40 0.68
C LEU A 440 -2.51 -0.94 -0.74
N LEU A 441 -1.43 -1.28 -1.42
CA LEU A 441 -1.40 -1.89 -2.75
C LEU A 441 -1.39 -3.42 -2.63
N ILE A 442 -2.42 -4.10 -3.13
CA ILE A 442 -2.50 -5.58 -3.10
C ILE A 442 -2.10 -6.15 -4.46
N GLU A 443 -1.10 -7.04 -4.49
CA GLU A 443 -0.62 -7.71 -5.70
C GLU A 443 -0.72 -9.22 -5.65
N ARG A 444 -1.21 -9.81 -6.75
CA ARG A 444 -1.49 -11.25 -6.84
C ARG A 444 -0.22 -12.08 -6.89
N GLY A 445 0.88 -11.56 -7.43
CA GLY A 445 2.13 -12.31 -7.58
C GLY A 445 3.29 -11.71 -6.78
N GLY A 446 4.20 -12.57 -6.34
CA GLY A 446 5.38 -12.20 -5.56
C GLY A 446 6.63 -11.90 -6.39
N VAL A 447 6.54 -11.94 -7.72
CA VAL A 447 7.67 -11.58 -8.59
C VAL A 447 7.83 -10.05 -8.56
N ILE A 448 9.04 -9.59 -8.27
CA ILE A 448 9.41 -8.18 -8.29
C ILE A 448 10.57 -8.02 -9.28
N PHE A 449 10.31 -7.29 -10.36
CA PHE A 449 11.36 -6.86 -11.28
C PHE A 449 12.09 -5.66 -10.68
N SER A 450 13.39 -5.50 -10.92
CA SER A 450 14.09 -4.28 -10.45
C SER A 450 13.69 -3.03 -11.24
N THR A 451 13.10 -3.20 -12.42
CA THR A 451 12.71 -2.16 -13.38
C THR A 451 11.94 -2.79 -14.54
N HIS A 452 11.61 -2.03 -15.60
CA HIS A 452 11.06 -2.56 -16.84
C HIS A 452 11.91 -3.72 -17.39
N VAL A 453 11.32 -4.76 -17.98
CA VAL A 453 12.11 -5.93 -18.44
C VAL A 453 13.13 -5.57 -19.51
N LEU A 454 12.87 -4.51 -20.27
CA LEU A 454 13.79 -3.99 -21.29
C LEU A 454 15.08 -3.41 -20.69
N ASN A 455 15.08 -3.06 -19.41
CA ASN A 455 16.24 -2.51 -18.71
C ASN A 455 17.10 -3.59 -18.03
N THR A 456 16.71 -4.87 -18.06
CA THR A 456 17.42 -5.96 -17.35
C THR A 456 18.47 -6.67 -18.23
N SER A 457 19.43 -7.31 -17.57
CA SER A 457 20.47 -8.14 -18.23
C SER A 457 19.88 -9.39 -18.87
N ARG A 458 20.27 -9.69 -20.13
CA ARG A 458 19.74 -10.81 -20.90
C ARG A 458 20.51 -12.11 -20.65
N PRO A 459 19.84 -13.28 -20.56
CA PRO A 459 20.54 -14.55 -20.51
C PRO A 459 21.22 -14.85 -21.85
N TYR A 460 22.56 -14.81 -21.90
CA TYR A 460 23.32 -15.23 -23.08
C TYR A 460 23.42 -16.75 -23.11
N TYR A 461 22.58 -17.42 -23.91
CA TYR A 461 22.71 -18.86 -24.15
C TYR A 461 23.01 -19.15 -25.61
N ASN A 462 24.21 -19.66 -25.85
CA ASN A 462 24.81 -19.97 -27.15
C ASN A 462 24.17 -21.19 -27.88
N ARG A 463 22.86 -21.38 -27.75
CA ARG A 463 22.06 -22.41 -28.44
C ARG A 463 20.88 -21.75 -29.17
N GLY A 464 21.15 -21.13 -30.32
CA GLY A 464 20.13 -20.81 -31.33
C GLY A 464 19.00 -19.85 -30.94
N ALA A 465 19.13 -19.08 -29.86
CA ALA A 465 18.20 -17.98 -29.59
C ALA A 465 18.68 -16.75 -30.38
N SER A 466 17.80 -16.17 -31.21
CA SER A 466 18.11 -14.96 -31.98
C SER A 466 18.46 -13.80 -31.04
N ASN A 467 19.35 -12.92 -31.48
CA ASN A 467 19.72 -11.67 -30.78
C ASN A 467 18.58 -10.63 -30.80
N SER A 468 17.33 -11.07 -30.70
CA SER A 468 16.20 -10.17 -30.83
C SER A 468 15.98 -9.39 -29.52
N PRO A 469 15.75 -8.08 -29.58
CA PRO A 469 15.16 -7.27 -28.53
C PRO A 469 13.87 -7.82 -27.91
N GLU A 470 13.20 -8.80 -28.53
CA GLU A 470 12.14 -9.60 -27.88
C GLU A 470 12.66 -10.74 -26.98
N GLY A 471 13.96 -10.78 -26.63
CA GLY A 471 14.56 -11.81 -25.76
C GLY A 471 13.95 -11.99 -24.36
N ASN A 472 12.88 -11.26 -24.04
CA ASN A 472 12.06 -11.41 -22.85
C ASN A 472 10.71 -12.10 -23.10
N GLU A 473 10.39 -12.60 -24.30
CA GLU A 473 9.20 -13.46 -24.52
C GLU A 473 9.22 -14.64 -23.56
N ARG A 474 10.40 -15.22 -23.29
CA ARG A 474 10.56 -16.25 -22.26
C ARG A 474 10.27 -15.75 -20.85
N VAL A 475 10.58 -14.50 -20.54
CA VAL A 475 10.25 -13.87 -19.25
C VAL A 475 8.74 -13.67 -19.17
N TYR A 476 8.12 -13.12 -20.22
CA TYR A 476 6.68 -12.95 -20.33
C TYR A 476 5.94 -14.28 -20.21
N ASP A 477 6.35 -15.31 -20.95
CA ASP A 477 5.78 -16.66 -20.90
C ASP A 477 5.96 -17.30 -19.53
N ALA A 478 7.05 -16.99 -18.82
CA ALA A 478 7.29 -17.49 -17.47
C ALA A 478 6.43 -16.81 -16.40
N VAL A 479 6.00 -15.56 -16.61
CA VAL A 479 5.25 -14.78 -15.59
C VAL A 479 3.78 -14.54 -15.95
N LYS A 480 3.36 -14.76 -17.20
CA LYS A 480 1.97 -14.62 -17.63
C LYS A 480 1.13 -15.75 -17.06
N ALA A 481 -0.07 -15.42 -16.59
CA ALA A 481 -1.02 -16.43 -16.14
C ALA A 481 -1.79 -17.03 -17.32
N LYS A 482 -2.23 -18.27 -17.11
CA LYS A 482 -3.07 -18.98 -18.07
C LYS A 482 -4.48 -18.41 -18.06
N VAL A 483 -5.09 -18.43 -19.24
CA VAL A 483 -6.48 -18.03 -19.46
C VAL A 483 -7.14 -19.16 -20.24
N GLN A 484 -8.34 -19.55 -19.82
CA GLN A 484 -9.11 -20.60 -20.47
C GLN A 484 -10.00 -19.99 -21.55
N LEU A 485 -10.27 -20.74 -22.62
CA LEU A 485 -11.09 -20.32 -23.75
C LEU A 485 -12.26 -21.28 -23.92
N THR A 486 -13.41 -20.77 -24.35
CA THR A 486 -14.52 -21.61 -24.81
C THR A 486 -14.19 -22.29 -26.14
N ASP A 487 -14.83 -23.42 -26.46
CA ASP A 487 -14.66 -24.12 -27.74
C ASP A 487 -14.97 -23.24 -28.97
N ARG A 488 -15.76 -22.19 -28.75
CA ARG A 488 -16.20 -21.27 -29.80
C ARG A 488 -15.28 -20.07 -29.98
N SER A 489 -14.26 -19.94 -29.14
CA SER A 489 -13.36 -18.77 -29.09
C SER A 489 -12.24 -18.85 -30.12
N ASP A 490 -11.81 -17.68 -30.58
CA ASP A 490 -10.53 -17.53 -31.29
C ASP A 490 -9.36 -17.83 -30.34
N SER A 491 -8.21 -18.24 -30.91
CA SER A 491 -6.99 -18.44 -30.13
C SER A 491 -6.54 -17.16 -29.44
N TYR A 492 -6.23 -17.26 -28.16
CA TYR A 492 -5.68 -16.19 -27.33
C TYR A 492 -4.28 -16.57 -26.86
N VAL A 493 -3.32 -15.67 -27.08
CA VAL A 493 -1.91 -15.88 -26.69
C VAL A 493 -1.44 -14.95 -25.58
N GLY A 494 -2.29 -14.00 -25.18
CA GLY A 494 -2.06 -13.07 -24.09
C GLY A 494 -2.20 -13.72 -22.71
N GLY A 495 -2.04 -12.91 -21.68
CA GLY A 495 -2.35 -13.29 -20.31
C GLY A 495 -2.06 -12.18 -19.30
N PRO A 496 -2.81 -12.09 -18.20
CA PRO A 496 -2.51 -11.12 -17.15
C PRO A 496 -1.17 -11.47 -16.50
N VAL A 497 -0.45 -10.43 -16.07
CA VAL A 497 0.89 -10.57 -15.48
C VAL A 497 0.82 -10.13 -14.03
N TYR A 498 1.05 -11.08 -13.13
CA TYR A 498 0.91 -10.87 -11.69
C TYR A 498 2.29 -10.63 -11.08
N CYS A 499 2.67 -9.37 -10.99
CA CYS A 499 3.91 -8.89 -10.38
C CYS A 499 3.73 -7.43 -9.97
N VAL A 500 4.61 -6.89 -9.12
CA VAL A 500 4.66 -5.44 -8.91
C VAL A 500 4.98 -4.77 -10.25
N GLY A 501 4.16 -3.78 -10.62
CA GLY A 501 4.08 -3.13 -11.92
C GLY A 501 3.19 -3.83 -12.95
N GLY A 502 2.77 -5.07 -12.70
CA GLY A 502 1.93 -5.84 -13.64
C GLY A 502 2.49 -5.84 -15.07
N ARG A 503 1.62 -5.58 -16.05
CA ARG A 503 2.04 -5.46 -17.47
C ARG A 503 2.82 -4.19 -17.79
N SER A 504 2.94 -3.22 -16.87
CA SER A 504 3.77 -2.05 -17.12
C SER A 504 5.23 -2.40 -17.36
N ASN A 505 5.68 -3.54 -16.82
CA ASN A 505 7.03 -4.05 -17.01
C ASN A 505 7.32 -4.57 -18.43
N LEU A 506 6.29 -4.77 -19.26
CA LEU A 506 6.38 -5.52 -20.52
C LEU A 506 5.90 -4.73 -21.74
N TRP A 507 5.38 -3.52 -21.54
CA TRP A 507 4.84 -2.72 -22.63
C TRP A 507 5.94 -2.03 -23.44
N GLY A 508 5.60 -1.62 -24.66
CA GLY A 508 6.51 -0.90 -25.52
C GLY A 508 6.84 0.49 -24.98
N THR A 509 7.99 1.02 -25.38
CA THR A 509 8.40 2.38 -25.03
C THR A 509 7.64 3.43 -25.85
N TRP A 510 7.08 3.07 -27.02
CA TRP A 510 6.30 3.98 -27.86
C TRP A 510 4.87 4.12 -27.35
N ILE A 511 4.50 5.33 -26.97
CA ILE A 511 3.24 5.64 -26.31
C ILE A 511 2.48 6.76 -27.07
N PRO A 512 2.00 6.49 -28.30
CA PRO A 512 1.29 7.46 -29.12
C PRO A 512 0.00 7.97 -28.47
N GLU A 513 -0.39 9.19 -28.84
CA GLU A 513 -1.71 9.71 -28.51
C GLU A 513 -2.80 9.05 -29.37
N VAL A 514 -4.01 8.94 -28.84
CA VAL A 514 -5.17 8.52 -29.63
C VAL A 514 -5.61 9.65 -30.56
N GLY A 515 -6.03 9.30 -31.77
CA GLY A 515 -6.53 10.23 -32.77
C GLY A 515 -7.82 10.92 -32.32
N ASN A 516 -7.99 12.17 -32.77
CA ASN A 516 -9.13 13.00 -32.35
C ASN A 516 -10.48 12.40 -32.76
N GLU A 517 -10.57 11.73 -33.91
CA GLU A 517 -11.81 11.11 -34.37
C GLU A 517 -12.25 9.97 -33.44
N THR A 518 -11.33 9.07 -33.10
CA THR A 518 -11.58 7.99 -32.12
C THR A 518 -11.95 8.55 -30.75
N LEU A 519 -11.23 9.58 -30.26
CA LEU A 519 -11.56 10.21 -28.98
C LEU A 519 -12.99 10.79 -28.99
N ASN A 520 -13.34 11.58 -29.99
CA ASN A 520 -14.65 12.24 -30.08
C ASN A 520 -15.82 11.26 -30.25
N ILE A 521 -15.60 10.11 -30.89
CA ILE A 521 -16.64 9.10 -31.11
C ILE A 521 -16.90 8.29 -29.83
N TYR A 522 -15.84 7.90 -29.11
CA TYR A 522 -15.93 6.87 -28.07
C TYR A 522 -15.80 7.39 -26.64
N PHE A 523 -15.14 8.52 -26.40
CA PHE A 523 -14.89 9.06 -25.06
C PHE A 523 -15.87 10.19 -24.73
N ALA A 524 -16.24 10.35 -23.46
CA ALA A 524 -17.05 11.48 -23.04
C ALA A 524 -16.33 12.82 -23.31
N PRO A 525 -17.05 13.90 -23.69
CA PRO A 525 -16.43 15.19 -24.04
C PRO A 525 -15.49 15.74 -22.96
N GLU A 526 -15.87 15.64 -21.69
CA GLU A 526 -15.05 16.07 -20.54
C GLU A 526 -13.76 15.24 -20.34
N VAL A 527 -13.72 14.00 -20.84
CA VAL A 527 -12.49 13.19 -20.86
C VAL A 527 -11.60 13.63 -22.02
N VAL A 528 -12.18 13.90 -23.19
CA VAL A 528 -11.44 14.42 -24.35
C VAL A 528 -10.82 15.79 -24.05
N GLU A 529 -11.60 16.69 -23.44
CA GLU A 529 -11.15 18.02 -23.00
C GLU A 529 -9.97 17.89 -22.05
N TYR A 530 -10.05 17.03 -21.02
CA TYR A 530 -8.93 16.78 -20.11
C TYR A 530 -7.68 16.25 -20.83
N LEU A 531 -7.83 15.25 -21.70
CA LEU A 531 -6.71 14.59 -22.36
C LEU A 531 -5.95 15.53 -23.30
N LYS A 532 -6.67 16.33 -24.10
CA LYS A 532 -6.09 17.21 -25.13
C LYS A 532 -5.92 18.65 -24.64
N GLU A 533 -7.00 19.30 -24.22
CA GLU A 533 -7.02 20.74 -23.89
C GLU A 533 -6.48 21.01 -22.48
N GLY A 534 -6.86 20.18 -21.52
CA GLY A 534 -6.41 20.20 -20.12
C GLY A 534 -4.97 19.68 -19.92
N LYS A 535 -4.22 19.46 -21.01
CA LYS A 535 -2.83 18.99 -20.99
C LYS A 535 -2.64 17.63 -20.32
N GLY A 536 -3.67 16.78 -20.28
CA GLY A 536 -3.59 15.44 -19.69
C GLY A 536 -2.50 14.58 -20.33
N TYR A 537 -2.44 14.53 -21.66
CA TYR A 537 -1.38 13.81 -22.37
C TYR A 537 0.02 14.39 -22.12
N GLU A 538 0.18 15.71 -22.21
CA GLU A 538 1.45 16.40 -21.95
C GLU A 538 1.96 16.14 -20.53
N THR A 539 1.09 16.30 -19.53
CA THR A 539 1.42 16.09 -18.10
C THR A 539 1.81 14.63 -17.84
N THR A 540 1.09 13.70 -18.46
CA THR A 540 1.36 12.27 -18.30
C THR A 540 2.67 11.89 -18.98
N PHE A 541 2.93 12.41 -20.18
CA PHE A 541 4.18 12.16 -20.87
C PHE A 541 5.37 12.59 -20.02
N ARG A 542 5.33 13.82 -19.48
CA ARG A 542 6.33 14.36 -18.55
C ARG A 542 6.51 13.52 -17.28
N TYR A 543 5.40 13.02 -16.72
CA TYR A 543 5.44 12.13 -15.56
C TYR A 543 6.15 10.80 -15.89
N LEU A 544 5.91 10.22 -17.08
CA LEU A 544 6.55 8.97 -17.50
C LEU A 544 8.04 9.15 -17.86
N THR A 545 8.47 10.35 -18.23
CA THR A 545 9.86 10.67 -18.61
C THR A 545 10.66 11.39 -17.53
N ASP A 546 10.08 11.62 -16.34
CA ASP A 546 10.70 12.35 -15.23
C ASP A 546 11.15 13.78 -15.61
N ASP A 547 10.30 14.50 -16.34
CA ASP A 547 10.55 15.88 -16.80
C ASP A 547 11.85 16.06 -17.64
N ASP A 548 12.39 14.99 -18.23
CA ASP A 548 13.64 15.04 -19.00
C ASP A 548 13.52 15.99 -20.22
N PRO A 549 14.28 17.09 -20.28
CA PRO A 549 14.18 18.09 -21.34
C PRO A 549 14.78 17.65 -22.68
N ARG A 550 15.36 16.45 -22.77
CA ARG A 550 15.78 15.84 -24.05
C ARG A 550 14.57 15.21 -24.72
N ASP A 551 13.61 16.05 -25.10
CA ASP A 551 12.40 15.76 -25.88
C ASP A 551 12.70 15.24 -27.32
N GLY A 552 13.92 14.74 -27.56
CA GLY A 552 14.36 14.18 -28.82
C GLY A 552 13.67 12.86 -29.08
N ILE A 553 13.11 12.74 -30.28
CA ILE A 553 12.35 11.55 -30.69
C ILE A 553 13.26 10.33 -30.95
N TYR A 554 14.59 10.52 -30.87
CA TYR A 554 15.65 9.51 -30.86
C TYR A 554 16.78 9.95 -29.91
N PRO A 555 17.50 9.01 -29.28
CA PRO A 555 18.66 9.33 -28.45
C PRO A 555 19.77 10.01 -29.27
N GLU A 556 20.25 11.16 -28.80
CA GLU A 556 21.45 11.84 -29.33
C GLU A 556 22.74 11.20 -28.76
N GLY A 557 23.71 10.83 -29.61
CA GLY A 557 25.08 10.41 -29.29
C GLY A 557 25.93 10.00 -30.51
N ASP A 558 27.24 9.74 -30.34
CA ASP A 558 28.34 9.25 -31.25
C ASP A 558 28.39 9.52 -32.78
N GLY A 559 27.33 9.96 -33.44
CA GLY A 559 27.27 10.26 -34.88
C GLY A 559 27.32 9.05 -35.84
N ALA A 560 27.79 7.88 -35.40
CA ALA A 560 27.94 6.69 -36.25
C ALA A 560 26.62 5.93 -36.43
N HIS A 561 25.77 5.94 -35.40
CA HIS A 561 24.53 5.18 -35.38
C HIS A 561 23.27 6.07 -35.43
N GLU A 562 23.39 7.38 -35.23
CA GLU A 562 22.30 8.38 -35.23
C GLU A 562 21.59 8.51 -36.57
N VAL A 563 20.28 8.30 -36.63
CA VAL A 563 19.50 8.70 -37.81
C VAL A 563 19.45 10.23 -37.84
N SER A 564 20.12 10.83 -38.81
CA SER A 564 20.15 12.29 -38.94
C SER A 564 18.75 12.82 -39.27
N ALA A 565 18.47 14.07 -38.87
CA ALA A 565 17.23 14.76 -39.27
C ALA A 565 17.02 14.77 -40.80
N LYS A 566 18.12 14.75 -41.56
CA LYS A 566 18.11 14.60 -43.01
C LYS A 566 17.62 13.22 -43.46
N GLU A 567 18.13 12.13 -42.88
CA GLU A 567 17.68 10.77 -43.19
C GLU A 567 16.20 10.57 -42.80
N ILE A 568 15.79 11.06 -41.62
CA ILE A 568 14.38 11.07 -41.20
C ILE A 568 13.53 11.84 -42.20
N GLY A 569 13.96 13.05 -42.58
CA GLY A 569 13.27 13.89 -43.55
C GLY A 569 13.13 13.24 -44.92
N GLN A 570 14.17 12.57 -45.41
CA GLN A 570 14.16 11.85 -46.69
C GLN A 570 13.19 10.67 -46.70
N VAL A 571 13.20 9.86 -45.64
CA VAL A 571 12.27 8.73 -45.53
C VAL A 571 10.84 9.24 -45.36
N ASN A 572 10.63 10.25 -44.53
CA ASN A 572 9.32 10.88 -44.32
C ASN A 572 8.77 11.44 -45.63
N GLU A 573 9.58 12.17 -46.40
CA GLU A 573 9.20 12.69 -47.72
C GLU A 573 8.83 11.57 -48.69
N LYS A 574 9.63 10.49 -48.76
CA LYS A 574 9.31 9.31 -49.58
C LYS A 574 7.96 8.70 -49.21
N LEU A 575 7.70 8.51 -47.92
CA LEU A 575 6.45 7.93 -47.42
C LEU A 575 5.24 8.84 -47.62
N SER A 576 5.38 10.14 -47.32
CA SER A 576 4.32 11.13 -47.54
C SER A 576 3.99 11.33 -49.02
N ASN A 577 4.95 11.19 -49.92
CA ASN A 577 4.70 11.18 -51.37
C ASN A 577 4.02 9.89 -51.84
N ALA A 578 4.35 8.75 -51.22
CA ALA A 578 3.77 7.46 -51.56
C ALA A 578 2.33 7.31 -51.07
N ILE A 579 2.00 7.90 -49.91
CA ILE A 579 0.69 7.77 -49.27
C ILE A 579 0.06 9.15 -49.15
N ALA A 580 -0.90 9.44 -50.03
CA ALA A 580 -1.59 10.72 -50.06
C ALA A 580 -2.25 11.04 -48.71
N GLY A 581 -2.06 12.28 -48.22
CA GLY A 581 -2.65 12.76 -46.97
C GLY A 581 -2.00 12.24 -45.70
N SER A 582 -0.92 11.45 -45.80
CA SER A 582 -0.17 10.97 -44.64
C SER A 582 0.82 12.01 -44.12
N LYS A 583 0.92 12.10 -42.79
CA LYS A 583 1.91 12.93 -42.11
C LYS A 583 2.68 12.05 -41.13
N PHE A 584 3.75 11.44 -41.63
CA PHE A 584 4.58 10.60 -40.78
C PHE A 584 5.31 11.46 -39.76
N THR A 585 5.24 11.01 -38.52
CA THR A 585 5.90 11.60 -37.37
C THR A 585 6.56 10.49 -36.58
N ILE A 586 7.58 10.84 -35.83
CA ILE A 586 8.16 9.93 -34.85
C ILE A 586 7.32 10.15 -33.58
N MET A 587 6.88 9.07 -32.95
CA MET A 587 5.97 9.14 -31.79
C MET A 587 6.73 9.27 -30.47
N PRO A 588 6.09 9.72 -29.38
CA PRO A 588 6.76 9.89 -28.09
C PRO A 588 7.23 8.55 -27.49
N VAL A 589 8.32 8.62 -26.71
CA VAL A 589 8.96 7.47 -26.05
C VAL A 589 8.94 7.64 -24.53
N ALA A 590 8.35 6.70 -23.80
CA ALA A 590 8.32 6.66 -22.33
C ALA A 590 9.61 6.05 -21.75
N ALA A 591 10.74 6.74 -21.89
CA ALA A 591 12.01 6.32 -21.30
C ALA A 591 12.80 7.51 -20.75
N GLN A 592 13.46 7.32 -19.61
CA GLN A 592 14.50 8.22 -19.10
C GLN A 592 15.78 7.98 -19.90
N PHE A 593 16.43 9.05 -20.39
CA PHE A 593 17.69 8.91 -21.13
C PHE A 593 18.87 9.23 -20.20
N ASN A 594 19.95 8.45 -20.21
CA ASN A 594 21.21 8.82 -19.53
C ASN A 594 22.38 8.51 -20.49
N ALA A 595 23.26 9.49 -20.74
CA ALA A 595 24.30 9.53 -21.80
C ALA A 595 25.47 8.50 -21.58
N PRO A 596 26.46 8.28 -22.50
CA PRO A 596 26.83 8.94 -23.76
C PRO A 596 27.14 7.96 -24.93
N ALA A 597 26.40 6.87 -25.08
CA ALA A 597 26.61 5.92 -26.18
C ALA A 597 25.29 5.70 -26.94
N PRO A 598 25.17 6.19 -28.17
CA PRO A 598 23.94 6.05 -28.93
C PRO A 598 23.78 4.56 -29.32
N TYR A 599 22.54 4.08 -29.34
CA TYR A 599 22.16 2.73 -29.80
C TYR A 599 22.62 1.54 -28.93
N LYS A 600 23.00 1.75 -27.67
CA LYS A 600 22.98 0.69 -26.64
C LYS A 600 21.82 0.87 -25.66
N PHE A 601 20.59 0.60 -26.13
CA PHE A 601 19.33 0.59 -25.37
C PHE A 601 18.96 1.90 -24.65
N ALA A 602 17.66 2.18 -24.49
CA ALA A 602 17.23 3.19 -23.54
C ALA A 602 17.58 2.69 -22.12
N GLN A 603 18.57 3.29 -21.45
CA GLN A 603 18.80 3.06 -20.03
C GLN A 603 17.71 3.80 -19.25
N GLY A 604 16.52 3.21 -19.12
CA GLY A 604 15.45 3.78 -18.29
C GLY A 604 14.03 3.73 -18.87
N ALA A 605 13.63 2.67 -19.58
CA ALA A 605 12.21 2.50 -19.93
C ALA A 605 11.33 2.61 -18.67
N TYR A 606 10.27 3.41 -18.75
CA TYR A 606 9.40 3.66 -17.61
C TYR A 606 8.78 2.37 -17.09
N SER A 607 8.77 2.20 -15.78
CA SER A 607 7.99 1.17 -15.11
C SER A 607 7.54 1.66 -13.75
N THR A 608 6.27 1.40 -13.43
CA THR A 608 5.69 1.69 -12.11
C THR A 608 6.39 0.93 -11.00
N THR A 609 7.04 -0.19 -11.33
CA THR A 609 7.78 -1.03 -10.41
C THR A 609 8.90 -0.28 -9.71
N LEU A 610 9.68 0.53 -10.43
CA LEU A 610 10.82 1.24 -9.86
C LEU A 610 10.37 2.22 -8.77
N SER A 611 9.32 2.98 -9.04
CA SER A 611 8.73 3.93 -8.09
C SER A 611 8.16 3.25 -6.84
N ILE A 612 7.39 2.17 -7.04
CA ILE A 612 6.83 1.38 -5.94
C ILE A 612 7.93 0.78 -5.08
N ILE A 613 8.95 0.18 -5.70
CA ILE A 613 10.10 -0.43 -5.02
C ILE A 613 10.90 0.63 -4.24
N ASN A 614 11.17 1.79 -4.84
CA ASN A 614 11.90 2.87 -4.17
C ASN A 614 11.16 3.29 -2.89
N ARG A 615 9.83 3.41 -2.94
CA ARG A 615 9.00 3.70 -1.76
C ARG A 615 8.98 2.55 -0.74
N MET A 616 8.91 1.30 -1.21
CA MET A 616 9.01 0.12 -0.33
C MET A 616 10.35 0.10 0.42
N TYR A 617 11.48 0.28 -0.28
CA TYR A 617 12.81 0.31 0.34
C TYR A 617 13.02 1.52 1.22
N ALA A 618 12.40 2.66 0.89
CA ALA A 618 12.38 3.84 1.75
C ALA A 618 11.49 3.69 3.00
N ASN A 619 10.79 2.55 3.18
CA ASN A 619 9.78 2.35 4.23
C ASN A 619 8.74 3.49 4.24
N ASP A 620 8.24 3.86 3.06
CA ASP A 620 7.24 4.92 2.90
C ASP A 620 5.96 4.60 3.71
N GLN A 621 5.68 5.42 4.72
CA GLN A 621 4.51 5.28 5.58
C GLN A 621 3.16 5.45 4.84
N TYR A 622 3.19 5.97 3.61
CA TYR A 622 2.02 6.19 2.77
C TYR A 622 1.80 5.07 1.74
N LEU A 623 2.72 4.12 1.58
CA LEU A 623 2.55 2.99 0.66
C LEU A 623 2.91 1.66 1.35
N SER A 624 1.92 0.79 1.51
CA SER A 624 2.13 -0.60 1.92
C SER A 624 1.83 -1.50 0.74
N VAL A 625 2.69 -2.48 0.44
CA VAL A 625 2.47 -3.45 -0.64
C VAL A 625 2.26 -4.82 -0.02
N LEU A 626 1.20 -5.52 -0.42
CA LEU A 626 0.88 -6.88 0.01
C LEU A 626 1.05 -7.82 -1.18
N LEU A 627 2.09 -8.64 -1.16
CA LEU A 627 2.41 -9.56 -2.24
C LEU A 627 1.68 -10.89 -2.09
N ASN A 628 1.74 -11.73 -3.14
CA ASN A 628 1.18 -13.09 -3.16
C ASN A 628 -0.29 -13.16 -2.71
N THR A 629 -1.03 -12.06 -2.85
CA THR A 629 -2.40 -11.94 -2.35
C THR A 629 -3.32 -11.58 -3.50
N GLU A 630 -4.21 -12.50 -3.84
CA GLU A 630 -5.21 -12.36 -4.88
C GLU A 630 -6.51 -11.81 -4.30
N VAL A 631 -7.06 -10.74 -4.87
CA VAL A 631 -8.46 -10.37 -4.60
C VAL A 631 -9.36 -11.20 -5.51
N ILE A 632 -10.30 -11.95 -4.94
CA ILE A 632 -11.24 -12.82 -5.67
C ILE A 632 -12.54 -12.07 -5.97
N ALA A 633 -13.03 -11.31 -4.99
CA ALA A 633 -14.30 -10.58 -5.05
C ALA A 633 -14.29 -9.41 -4.06
N VAL A 634 -15.09 -8.39 -4.34
CA VAL A 634 -15.48 -7.35 -3.41
C VAL A 634 -16.84 -7.70 -2.79
N GLN A 635 -16.96 -7.54 -1.48
CA GLN A 635 -18.22 -7.72 -0.78
C GLN A 635 -18.87 -6.36 -0.56
N HIS A 636 -20.13 -6.25 -0.99
CA HIS A 636 -20.91 -5.04 -0.87
C HIS A 636 -22.28 -5.33 -0.24
N SER A 637 -22.88 -4.32 0.39
CA SER A 637 -24.17 -4.47 1.07
C SER A 637 -25.27 -5.00 0.14
N ALA A 638 -26.14 -5.87 0.66
CA ALA A 638 -27.31 -6.38 -0.05
C ALA A 638 -28.47 -5.36 -0.06
N SER A 639 -29.12 -5.24 -1.22
CA SER A 639 -30.39 -4.58 -1.62
C SER A 639 -31.12 -3.56 -0.72
N ASN A 640 -31.56 -2.46 -1.37
CA ASN A 640 -32.52 -1.39 -1.00
C ASN A 640 -32.04 -0.09 -0.34
N THR A 641 -30.74 0.15 -0.13
CA THR A 641 -30.24 1.49 0.20
C THR A 641 -29.84 2.25 -1.07
N PHE A 642 -30.16 3.55 -1.15
CA PHE A 642 -29.71 4.47 -2.23
C PHE A 642 -28.18 4.56 -2.34
N HIS A 643 -27.46 4.09 -1.32
CA HIS A 643 -26.02 4.13 -1.16
C HIS A 643 -25.51 2.70 -0.89
N LYS A 644 -25.02 2.00 -1.91
CA LYS A 644 -24.36 0.70 -1.76
C LYS A 644 -22.87 0.92 -1.64
N ARG A 645 -22.22 0.15 -0.77
CA ARG A 645 -20.81 0.34 -0.43
C ARG A 645 -20.09 -1.01 -0.30
N VAL A 646 -18.85 -1.08 -0.76
CA VAL A 646 -17.95 -2.19 -0.50
C VAL A 646 -17.50 -2.12 0.96
N HIS A 647 -17.68 -3.21 1.71
CA HIS A 647 -17.31 -3.32 3.12
C HIS A 647 -16.18 -4.32 3.39
N ALA A 648 -15.92 -5.29 2.49
CA ALA A 648 -14.77 -6.18 2.60
C ALA A 648 -14.26 -6.66 1.23
N LEU A 649 -13.05 -7.20 1.19
CA LEU A 649 -12.47 -7.91 0.05
C LEU A 649 -12.34 -9.38 0.42
N LYS A 650 -12.79 -10.26 -0.47
CA LYS A 650 -12.49 -11.69 -0.38
C LYS A 650 -11.13 -11.92 -1.03
N ILE A 651 -10.12 -12.21 -0.21
CA ILE A 651 -8.73 -12.40 -0.64
C ILE A 651 -8.31 -13.86 -0.56
N ARG A 652 -7.42 -14.29 -1.44
CA ARG A 652 -6.77 -15.60 -1.44
C ARG A 652 -5.27 -15.39 -1.31
N ASP A 653 -4.66 -16.05 -0.34
CA ASP A 653 -3.20 -16.18 -0.31
C ASP A 653 -2.78 -17.23 -1.35
N LYS A 654 -1.93 -16.84 -2.30
CA LYS A 654 -1.50 -17.73 -3.41
C LYS A 654 -0.53 -18.82 -2.96
N THR A 655 0.14 -18.65 -1.83
CA THR A 655 1.12 -19.63 -1.32
C THR A 655 0.42 -20.84 -0.69
N CYS A 656 -0.62 -20.60 0.11
CA CYS A 656 -1.34 -21.63 0.84
C CYS A 656 -2.77 -21.91 0.31
N GLY A 657 -3.27 -21.10 -0.61
CA GLY A 657 -4.63 -21.21 -1.16
C GLY A 657 -5.75 -20.75 -0.23
N THR A 658 -5.41 -20.31 1.00
CA THR A 658 -6.38 -19.92 2.03
C THR A 658 -7.16 -18.68 1.60
N ILE A 659 -8.48 -18.74 1.73
CA ILE A 659 -9.38 -17.60 1.48
C ILE A 659 -9.66 -16.90 2.81
N LYS A 660 -9.50 -15.58 2.84
CA LYS A 660 -9.77 -14.72 4.00
C LYS A 660 -10.59 -13.51 3.57
N GLU A 661 -11.25 -12.89 4.52
CA GLU A 661 -11.88 -11.59 4.32
C GLU A 661 -10.98 -10.47 4.85
N LEU A 662 -10.83 -9.42 4.06
CA LEU A 662 -10.12 -8.20 4.41
C LEU A 662 -11.11 -7.05 4.46
N ASP A 663 -11.52 -6.65 5.66
CA ASP A 663 -12.40 -5.49 5.89
C ASP A 663 -11.81 -4.24 5.23
N VAL A 664 -12.59 -3.52 4.42
CA VAL A 664 -12.13 -2.28 3.77
C VAL A 664 -12.39 -1.03 4.63
N GLY A 665 -13.16 -1.13 5.71
CA GLY A 665 -13.48 -0.03 6.60
C GLY A 665 -14.04 1.16 5.83
N LYS A 666 -13.49 2.37 6.05
CA LYS A 666 -13.86 3.59 5.31
C LYS A 666 -13.09 3.81 4.01
N ALA A 667 -12.29 2.83 3.57
CA ALA A 667 -11.46 2.98 2.39
C ALA A 667 -12.29 3.18 1.10
N LYS A 668 -11.72 3.97 0.21
CA LYS A 668 -12.00 3.94 -1.22
C LYS A 668 -11.29 2.71 -1.78
N VAL A 669 -11.96 1.90 -2.58
CA VAL A 669 -11.43 0.66 -3.17
C VAL A 669 -11.23 0.90 -4.65
N ILE A 670 -10.07 0.50 -5.18
CA ILE A 670 -9.72 0.71 -6.58
C ILE A 670 -9.30 -0.64 -7.14
N LEU A 671 -9.96 -1.11 -8.20
CA LEU A 671 -9.61 -2.30 -8.94
C LEU A 671 -8.70 -1.94 -10.11
N ALA A 672 -7.46 -2.43 -10.10
CA ALA A 672 -6.48 -2.28 -11.17
C ALA A 672 -5.77 -3.61 -11.47
N ALA A 673 -6.54 -4.71 -11.48
CA ALA A 673 -6.04 -6.08 -11.68
C ALA A 673 -5.91 -6.47 -13.18
N GLY A 674 -5.96 -5.48 -14.07
CA GLY A 674 -5.95 -5.67 -15.51
C GLY A 674 -7.32 -6.07 -16.06
N THR A 675 -7.47 -6.01 -17.38
CA THR A 675 -8.78 -6.14 -18.06
C THR A 675 -9.55 -7.39 -17.68
N ILE A 676 -8.88 -8.53 -17.69
CA ILE A 676 -9.50 -9.82 -17.39
C ILE A 676 -9.67 -9.99 -15.87
N GLY A 677 -8.63 -9.68 -15.09
CA GLY A 677 -8.65 -9.88 -13.64
C GLY A 677 -9.70 -9.02 -12.94
N THR A 678 -9.78 -7.74 -13.28
CA THR A 678 -10.80 -6.82 -12.75
C THR A 678 -12.22 -7.27 -13.11
N ALA A 679 -12.43 -7.74 -14.34
CA ALA A 679 -13.71 -8.29 -14.77
C ALA A 679 -14.10 -9.53 -13.96
N SER A 680 -13.16 -10.46 -13.77
CA SER A 680 -13.38 -11.65 -12.94
C SER A 680 -13.73 -11.28 -11.50
N ILE A 681 -13.03 -10.32 -10.90
CA ILE A 681 -13.36 -9.81 -9.57
C ILE A 681 -14.78 -9.24 -9.56
N ALA A 682 -15.12 -8.38 -10.51
CA ALA A 682 -16.44 -7.76 -10.60
C ALA A 682 -17.57 -8.79 -10.77
N LEU A 683 -17.38 -9.81 -11.61
CA LEU A 683 -18.35 -10.88 -11.84
C LEU A 683 -18.54 -11.78 -10.61
N ASN A 684 -17.44 -12.15 -9.96
CA ASN A 684 -17.46 -12.91 -8.70
C ASN A 684 -18.12 -12.11 -7.56
N SER A 685 -18.18 -10.79 -7.69
CA SER A 685 -18.80 -9.87 -6.73
C SER A 685 -20.28 -9.62 -7.02
N GLY A 686 -20.82 -10.15 -8.12
CA GLY A 686 -22.21 -9.94 -8.52
C GLY A 686 -22.50 -8.57 -9.15
N LEU A 687 -21.48 -7.83 -9.60
CA LEU A 687 -21.69 -6.48 -10.16
C LEU A 687 -22.46 -6.48 -11.48
N GLN A 688 -22.50 -7.61 -12.20
CA GLN A 688 -23.35 -7.81 -13.38
C GLN A 688 -24.84 -7.61 -13.11
N HIS A 689 -25.27 -7.77 -11.85
CA HIS A 689 -26.65 -7.50 -11.44
C HIS A 689 -26.93 -5.99 -11.28
N LEU A 690 -25.90 -5.16 -11.10
CA LEU A 690 -26.00 -3.71 -11.10
C LEU A 690 -25.93 -3.15 -12.52
N ASN A 691 -25.02 -3.69 -13.34
CA ASN A 691 -24.87 -3.31 -14.73
C ASN A 691 -24.55 -4.54 -15.59
N PRO A 692 -25.41 -4.92 -16.55
CA PRO A 692 -25.23 -6.14 -17.36
C PRO A 692 -24.03 -6.08 -18.33
N LEU A 693 -23.37 -4.93 -18.47
CA LEU A 693 -22.17 -4.76 -19.28
C LEU A 693 -20.88 -5.18 -18.57
N VAL A 694 -20.93 -5.47 -17.26
CA VAL A 694 -19.76 -5.97 -16.50
C VAL A 694 -19.24 -7.25 -17.14
N GLY A 695 -17.95 -7.26 -17.46
CA GLY A 695 -17.25 -8.38 -18.09
C GLY A 695 -17.49 -8.54 -19.59
N LYS A 696 -18.31 -7.69 -20.23
CA LYS A 696 -18.60 -7.76 -21.67
C LYS A 696 -17.81 -6.72 -22.46
N GLY A 697 -17.61 -6.96 -23.76
CA GLY A 697 -16.90 -6.04 -24.64
C GLY A 697 -15.42 -6.28 -24.75
N ILE A 698 -14.90 -7.42 -24.30
CA ILE A 698 -13.44 -7.62 -24.34
C ILE A 698 -12.96 -7.64 -25.80
N ILE A 699 -12.01 -6.77 -26.10
CA ILE A 699 -11.42 -6.66 -27.44
C ILE A 699 -9.99 -6.12 -27.31
N ASP A 700 -9.26 -6.14 -28.40
CA ASP A 700 -7.90 -5.65 -28.55
C ASP A 700 -7.84 -4.97 -29.93
N HIS A 701 -6.79 -4.22 -30.22
CA HIS A 701 -6.56 -3.60 -31.52
C HIS A 701 -6.56 -4.69 -32.60
N ASN A 702 -7.12 -4.39 -33.77
CA ASN A 702 -6.95 -5.27 -34.91
C ASN A 702 -5.65 -4.89 -35.62
N ILE A 703 -4.66 -5.77 -35.56
CA ILE A 703 -3.30 -5.46 -36.03
C ILE A 703 -2.96 -6.33 -37.23
N CYS A 704 -2.61 -5.67 -38.32
CA CYS A 704 -2.21 -6.30 -39.57
C CYS A 704 -0.82 -5.82 -39.94
N PHE A 705 0.06 -6.71 -40.40
CA PHE A 705 1.41 -6.31 -40.78
C PHE A 705 1.94 -7.08 -41.98
N VAL A 706 2.90 -6.48 -42.68
CA VAL A 706 3.72 -7.17 -43.68
C VAL A 706 5.17 -6.74 -43.52
N ARG A 707 6.09 -7.68 -43.71
CA ARG A 707 7.52 -7.41 -43.75
C ARG A 707 8.10 -7.89 -45.07
N PHE A 708 8.88 -7.04 -45.70
CA PHE A 708 9.66 -7.36 -46.91
C PHE A 708 11.07 -6.79 -46.77
N ALA A 709 12.01 -7.33 -47.53
CA ALA A 709 13.41 -6.94 -47.46
C ALA A 709 13.97 -6.64 -48.86
N LYS A 710 14.85 -5.66 -48.96
CA LYS A 710 15.51 -5.22 -50.19
C LYS A 710 17.02 -5.29 -50.02
N GLN A 711 17.74 -5.84 -50.99
CA GLN A 711 19.19 -5.93 -50.92
C GLN A 711 19.82 -4.54 -50.81
N LYS A 712 20.76 -4.37 -49.87
CA LYS A 712 21.37 -3.07 -49.54
C LYS A 712 22.05 -2.44 -50.76
N ASP A 713 21.68 -1.20 -51.07
CA ASP A 713 22.26 -0.40 -52.15
C ASP A 713 22.74 0.99 -51.68
N GLY A 714 22.68 1.26 -50.36
CA GLY A 714 23.07 2.53 -49.76
C GLY A 714 22.10 3.69 -50.02
N GLN A 715 20.93 3.44 -50.61
CA GLN A 715 19.91 4.47 -50.88
C GLN A 715 18.85 4.60 -49.79
N ILE A 716 18.83 3.67 -48.83
CA ILE A 716 17.96 3.64 -47.66
C ILE A 716 18.85 3.86 -46.43
N THR A 717 18.28 4.38 -45.34
CA THR A 717 18.98 4.43 -44.05
C THR A 717 19.33 3.01 -43.58
N GLU A 718 20.61 2.72 -43.41
CA GLU A 718 21.06 1.45 -42.78
C GLU A 718 20.74 1.41 -41.29
N LYS A 719 20.36 2.55 -40.72
CA LYS A 719 20.01 2.73 -39.31
C LYS A 719 18.52 2.45 -39.06
N PRO A 720 18.17 1.91 -37.88
CA PRO A 720 16.79 1.57 -37.54
C PRO A 720 15.91 2.82 -37.38
N LEU A 721 14.75 2.82 -38.03
CA LEU A 721 13.79 3.93 -38.02
C LEU A 721 12.36 3.39 -37.86
N ASN A 722 11.54 4.11 -37.10
CA ASN A 722 10.12 3.84 -36.85
C ASN A 722 9.34 5.15 -37.00
N LEU A 723 8.42 5.18 -37.97
CA LEU A 723 7.60 6.33 -38.34
C LEU A 723 6.12 5.93 -38.28
N LYS A 724 5.28 6.81 -37.73
CA LYS A 724 3.84 6.56 -37.60
C LYS A 724 3.00 7.71 -38.12
N THR A 725 1.80 7.41 -38.60
CA THR A 725 0.80 8.40 -39.04
C THR A 725 -0.59 7.87 -38.76
N HIS A 726 -1.52 8.76 -38.38
CA HIS A 726 -2.94 8.44 -38.36
C HIS A 726 -3.52 8.64 -39.76
N LEU A 727 -4.39 7.73 -40.19
CA LEU A 727 -5.11 7.80 -41.47
C LEU A 727 -6.34 6.90 -41.43
N LYS A 728 -7.23 7.08 -42.42
CA LYS A 728 -8.32 6.15 -42.70
C LYS A 728 -7.88 5.13 -43.74
N VAL A 729 -8.03 3.85 -43.44
CA VAL A 729 -7.78 2.75 -44.38
C VAL A 729 -9.08 1.98 -44.58
N GLY A 730 -9.61 2.03 -45.81
CA GLY A 730 -10.93 1.45 -46.12
C GLY A 730 -12.08 2.05 -45.29
N GLY A 731 -11.93 3.31 -44.85
CA GLY A 731 -12.91 4.02 -44.02
C GLY A 731 -12.84 3.74 -42.52
N GLU A 732 -11.92 2.89 -42.05
CA GLU A 732 -11.66 2.66 -40.61
C GLU A 732 -10.43 3.47 -40.17
N GLU A 733 -10.48 4.02 -38.95
CA GLU A 733 -9.34 4.71 -38.31
C GLU A 733 -8.18 3.74 -38.07
N CYS A 734 -6.99 4.18 -38.46
CA CYS A 734 -5.78 3.37 -38.40
C CYS A 734 -4.54 4.20 -38.02
N LEU A 735 -3.74 3.68 -37.10
CA LEU A 735 -2.35 4.09 -36.93
C LEU A 735 -1.49 3.21 -37.83
N LEU A 736 -0.97 3.81 -38.90
CA LEU A 736 0.00 3.16 -39.78
C LEU A 736 1.39 3.39 -39.23
N THR A 737 2.11 2.31 -38.99
CA THR A 737 3.52 2.28 -38.61
C THR A 737 4.34 1.74 -39.79
N VAL A 738 5.35 2.49 -40.21
CA VAL A 738 6.37 2.01 -41.16
C VAL A 738 7.72 2.01 -40.46
N THR A 739 8.37 0.85 -40.48
CA THR A 739 9.70 0.66 -39.89
C THR A 739 10.71 0.30 -40.96
N ILE A 740 11.95 0.76 -40.79
CA ILE A 740 13.11 0.46 -41.63
C ILE A 740 14.20 -0.08 -40.72
N ASN A 741 14.76 -1.24 -41.06
CA ASN A 741 15.83 -1.91 -40.30
C ASN A 741 15.51 -2.04 -38.80
N ALA A 742 14.23 -2.08 -38.47
CA ALA A 742 13.67 -2.04 -37.13
C ALA A 742 12.42 -2.92 -37.06
N ASN A 743 12.00 -3.21 -35.83
CA ASN A 743 10.69 -3.79 -35.57
C ASN A 743 9.74 -2.70 -35.05
N PHE A 744 8.44 -2.93 -35.14
CA PHE A 744 7.40 -2.03 -34.63
C PHE A 744 7.39 -1.87 -33.09
N PHE A 745 8.05 -2.78 -32.36
CA PHE A 745 8.31 -2.64 -30.92
C PHE A 745 9.51 -1.73 -30.60
N LEU A 746 10.65 -1.94 -31.27
CA LEU A 746 11.95 -1.33 -30.93
C LEU A 746 12.84 -1.16 -32.17
N ALA A 747 13.58 -0.04 -32.21
CA ALA A 747 14.63 0.20 -33.17
C ALA A 747 15.81 -0.78 -32.96
N GLY A 748 16.27 -1.45 -34.03
CA GLY A 748 17.40 -2.37 -33.99
C GLY A 748 17.08 -3.80 -33.52
N SER A 749 15.82 -4.23 -33.65
CA SER A 749 15.40 -5.58 -33.25
C SER A 749 15.49 -6.65 -34.32
N SER A 750 16.18 -7.76 -34.03
CA SER A 750 16.21 -8.97 -34.87
C SER A 750 15.04 -9.92 -34.60
N ALA A 751 13.87 -9.40 -34.24
CA ALA A 751 12.64 -10.17 -34.15
C ALA A 751 12.44 -10.95 -35.42
N THR A 752 12.12 -12.22 -35.29
CA THR A 752 11.70 -13.05 -36.42
C THR A 752 10.24 -12.73 -36.74
N LEU A 753 9.97 -11.49 -37.18
CA LEU A 753 8.88 -11.28 -38.12
C LEU A 753 9.35 -11.88 -39.43
N ASN A 754 8.65 -12.90 -39.90
CA ASN A 754 9.02 -13.55 -41.14
C ASN A 754 8.92 -12.55 -42.28
N THR A 755 10.07 -12.27 -42.90
CA THR A 755 10.13 -11.52 -44.13
C THR A 755 9.48 -12.35 -45.23
N THR A 756 8.38 -11.81 -45.74
CA THR A 756 7.53 -12.52 -46.71
C THR A 756 8.12 -12.49 -48.12
N HIS A 757 8.85 -11.41 -48.45
CA HIS A 757 9.38 -11.17 -49.79
C HIS A 757 10.77 -10.55 -49.70
N PHE A 758 11.68 -11.01 -50.55
CA PHE A 758 13.03 -10.49 -50.70
C PHE A 758 13.19 -9.92 -52.10
N TYR A 759 13.81 -8.75 -52.21
CA TYR A 759 14.03 -8.04 -53.46
C TYR A 759 15.51 -7.77 -53.67
N ARG A 760 16.01 -7.93 -54.90
CA ARG A 760 17.36 -7.51 -55.30
C ARG A 760 17.46 -5.99 -55.42
N LYS A 761 18.68 -5.51 -55.61
CA LYS A 761 18.98 -4.08 -55.90
C LYS A 761 18.24 -3.55 -57.12
N ASP A 762 18.00 -4.42 -58.11
CA ASP A 762 17.28 -4.10 -59.36
C ASP A 762 15.75 -4.20 -59.22
N GLY A 763 15.23 -4.53 -58.04
CA GLY A 763 13.79 -4.68 -57.77
C GLY A 763 13.20 -6.05 -58.12
N THR A 764 14.00 -7.02 -58.55
CA THR A 764 13.52 -8.39 -58.83
C THR A 764 13.31 -9.22 -57.56
N ILE A 765 12.24 -10.03 -57.51
CA ILE A 765 11.91 -10.90 -56.37
C ILE A 765 12.88 -12.09 -56.27
N MET A 766 13.28 -12.44 -55.05
CA MET A 766 14.21 -13.53 -54.72
C MET A 766 13.52 -14.69 -54.01
N ASN A 767 14.09 -15.89 -54.10
CA ASN A 767 13.62 -17.06 -53.36
C ASN A 767 14.17 -17.05 -51.92
N PRO A 768 13.30 -17.03 -50.90
CA PRO A 768 13.68 -16.75 -49.50
C PRO A 768 14.61 -17.80 -48.84
N THR A 769 14.70 -19.03 -49.35
CA THR A 769 15.44 -20.11 -48.67
C THR A 769 16.85 -20.38 -49.19
N LYS A 770 17.25 -19.86 -50.37
CA LYS A 770 18.59 -20.08 -50.95
C LYS A 770 19.49 -18.85 -50.93
N ASP A 771 18.91 -17.66 -51.06
CA ASP A 771 19.67 -16.42 -51.26
C ASP A 771 19.65 -15.47 -50.03
N ALA A 772 18.86 -15.80 -49.00
CA ALA A 772 18.64 -14.95 -47.82
C ALA A 772 19.19 -15.56 -46.52
N SER A 773 20.27 -16.35 -46.59
CA SER A 773 20.88 -17.00 -45.41
C SER A 773 21.42 -16.00 -44.38
N ASP A 774 21.65 -14.75 -44.78
CA ASP A 774 22.04 -13.64 -43.91
C ASP A 774 21.28 -12.34 -44.27
N GLU A 775 20.03 -12.25 -43.80
CA GLU A 775 19.12 -11.12 -44.01
C GLU A 775 19.68 -9.81 -43.45
N ALA A 776 20.27 -9.84 -42.24
CA ALA A 776 20.74 -8.64 -41.55
C ALA A 776 21.99 -8.02 -42.20
N GLU A 777 22.90 -8.84 -42.73
CA GLU A 777 24.09 -8.33 -43.42
C GLU A 777 23.75 -7.77 -44.80
N ASN A 778 22.86 -8.43 -45.55
CA ASN A 778 22.69 -8.18 -46.98
C ASN A 778 21.45 -7.37 -47.38
N PHE A 779 20.46 -7.22 -46.49
CA PHE A 779 19.18 -6.60 -46.82
C PHE A 779 18.78 -5.49 -45.85
N ASP A 780 18.13 -4.45 -46.39
CA ASP A 780 17.31 -3.50 -45.66
C ASP A 780 15.90 -4.06 -45.47
N THR A 781 15.41 -4.14 -44.24
CA THR A 781 14.07 -4.68 -43.95
C THR A 781 13.07 -3.56 -43.75
N ILE A 782 11.92 -3.64 -44.41
CA ILE A 782 10.81 -2.69 -44.26
C ILE A 782 9.60 -3.46 -43.72
N CYS A 783 8.99 -2.95 -42.65
CA CYS A 783 7.73 -3.48 -42.15
C CYS A 783 6.67 -2.39 -42.12
N VAL A 784 5.50 -2.72 -42.68
CA VAL A 784 4.29 -1.91 -42.68
C VAL A 784 3.29 -2.57 -41.76
N LEU A 785 2.83 -1.83 -40.75
CA LEU A 785 1.90 -2.30 -39.73
C LEU A 785 0.72 -1.34 -39.61
N PHE A 786 -0.47 -1.91 -39.52
CA PHE A 786 -1.74 -1.23 -39.40
C PHE A 786 -2.35 -1.62 -38.05
N GLU A 787 -2.55 -0.64 -37.17
CA GLU A 787 -3.33 -0.80 -35.94
C GLU A 787 -4.68 -0.15 -36.16
N PHE A 788 -5.76 -0.92 -36.10
CA PHE A 788 -7.12 -0.43 -36.24
C PHE A 788 -7.86 -0.38 -34.92
N VAL A 789 -8.86 0.50 -34.84
CA VAL A 789 -9.79 0.57 -33.72
C VAL A 789 -10.52 -0.76 -33.51
N GLY A 790 -10.35 -1.36 -32.34
CA GLY A 790 -11.10 -2.52 -31.87
C GLY A 790 -12.41 -2.07 -31.20
N LYS A 791 -13.53 -2.22 -31.90
CA LYS A 791 -14.86 -1.91 -31.37
C LYS A 791 -15.27 -2.97 -30.34
N LEU A 792 -15.79 -2.54 -29.19
CA LEU A 792 -16.24 -3.47 -28.15
C LEU A 792 -17.42 -4.30 -28.68
N ASP A 793 -17.32 -5.62 -28.56
CA ASP A 793 -18.39 -6.55 -28.93
C ASP A 793 -19.00 -7.16 -27.65
N GLU A 794 -20.31 -6.99 -27.44
CA GLU A 794 -20.99 -7.49 -26.25
C GLU A 794 -21.06 -9.02 -26.18
N GLU A 795 -20.88 -9.72 -27.31
CA GLU A 795 -20.74 -11.18 -27.37
C GLU A 795 -19.39 -11.65 -26.83
N ASN A 796 -18.38 -10.79 -26.89
CA ASN A 796 -17.07 -11.07 -26.32
C ASN A 796 -17.10 -10.77 -24.82
N SER A 797 -16.80 -11.77 -23.98
CA SER A 797 -16.92 -11.61 -22.54
C SER A 797 -15.95 -12.46 -21.73
N VAL A 798 -15.72 -12.01 -20.51
CA VAL A 798 -15.17 -12.81 -19.42
C VAL A 798 -16.34 -13.54 -18.77
N LEU A 799 -16.26 -14.87 -18.68
CA LEU A 799 -17.33 -15.68 -18.11
C LEU A 799 -17.21 -15.78 -16.59
N ASN A 800 -18.35 -15.77 -15.91
CA ASN A 800 -18.44 -16.03 -14.48
C ASN A 800 -18.51 -17.55 -14.23
N THR A 801 -17.37 -18.23 -14.35
CA THR A 801 -17.25 -19.68 -14.15
C THR A 801 -16.60 -20.00 -12.81
N PRO A 802 -17.03 -21.07 -12.10
CA PRO A 802 -16.34 -21.54 -10.91
C PRO A 802 -14.93 -22.04 -11.29
N GLY A 803 -13.87 -21.37 -10.83
CA GLY A 803 -12.50 -21.73 -11.18
C GLY A 803 -11.43 -20.76 -10.69
N LEU A 804 -10.17 -21.18 -10.80
CA LEU A 804 -8.98 -20.37 -10.46
C LEU A 804 -8.54 -19.45 -11.60
N ASP A 805 -8.76 -19.88 -12.84
CA ASP A 805 -8.37 -19.15 -14.05
C ASP A 805 -9.61 -18.54 -14.71
N PRO A 806 -9.51 -17.31 -15.22
CA PRO A 806 -10.59 -16.70 -15.96
C PRO A 806 -10.84 -17.46 -17.27
N VAL A 807 -12.13 -17.58 -17.63
CA VAL A 807 -12.56 -18.14 -18.91
C VAL A 807 -13.01 -16.99 -19.81
N LEU A 808 -12.47 -16.94 -21.02
CA LEU A 808 -12.88 -15.98 -22.04
C LEU A 808 -13.73 -16.65 -23.11
N ASP A 809 -14.65 -15.85 -23.62
CA ASP A 809 -15.43 -16.16 -24.80
C ASP A 809 -15.26 -15.03 -25.80
N ILE A 810 -14.51 -15.26 -26.88
CA ILE A 810 -14.04 -14.20 -27.77
C ILE A 810 -14.10 -14.60 -29.24
N ARG A 811 -14.58 -13.68 -30.08
CA ARG A 811 -14.55 -13.79 -31.53
C ARG A 811 -14.18 -12.46 -32.15
N ARG A 812 -13.34 -12.50 -33.17
CA ARG A 812 -13.02 -11.34 -33.99
C ARG A 812 -13.78 -11.41 -35.30
N ALA A 813 -14.39 -10.29 -35.67
CA ALA A 813 -14.94 -10.15 -37.00
C ALA A 813 -13.80 -10.26 -38.04
N PRO A 814 -14.04 -10.91 -39.18
CA PRO A 814 -13.07 -10.91 -40.27
C PRO A 814 -12.84 -9.48 -40.77
N ILE A 815 -11.64 -9.24 -41.30
CA ILE A 815 -11.30 -7.96 -41.91
C ILE A 815 -12.19 -7.76 -43.14
N LYS A 816 -12.78 -6.56 -43.25
CA LYS A 816 -13.64 -6.20 -44.39
C LYS A 816 -12.84 -6.21 -45.70
N PRO A 817 -13.39 -6.71 -46.82
CA PRO A 817 -12.70 -6.72 -48.09
C PRO A 817 -12.18 -5.35 -48.53
N GLU A 818 -12.93 -4.28 -48.28
CA GLU A 818 -12.54 -2.92 -48.65
C GLU A 818 -11.32 -2.43 -47.86
N VAL A 819 -11.24 -2.79 -46.58
CA VAL A 819 -10.09 -2.50 -45.71
C VAL A 819 -8.88 -3.32 -46.13
N GLN A 820 -9.08 -4.60 -46.45
CA GLN A 820 -8.04 -5.48 -46.98
C GLN A 820 -7.42 -4.91 -48.26
N CYS A 821 -8.25 -4.54 -49.24
CA CYS A 821 -7.79 -3.93 -50.49
C CYS A 821 -7.02 -2.62 -50.25
N ALA A 822 -7.52 -1.76 -49.37
CA ALA A 822 -6.87 -0.49 -49.04
C ALA A 822 -5.51 -0.70 -48.35
N MET A 823 -5.37 -1.71 -47.47
CA MET A 823 -4.08 -2.08 -46.91
C MET A 823 -3.10 -2.54 -48.00
N GLU A 824 -3.54 -3.40 -48.91
CA GLU A 824 -2.72 -3.90 -50.02
C GLU A 824 -2.27 -2.77 -50.97
N ASP A 825 -3.12 -1.76 -51.22
CA ASP A 825 -2.75 -0.54 -51.97
C ASP A 825 -1.66 0.26 -51.26
N ILE A 826 -1.79 0.47 -49.95
CA ILE A 826 -0.80 1.19 -49.14
C ILE A 826 0.52 0.42 -49.11
N ILE A 827 0.47 -0.89 -48.89
CA ILE A 827 1.66 -1.75 -48.89
C ILE A 827 2.40 -1.65 -50.22
N ARG A 828 1.69 -1.71 -51.35
CA ARG A 828 2.28 -1.53 -52.68
C ARG A 828 2.91 -0.15 -52.84
N SER A 829 2.24 0.90 -52.36
CA SER A 829 2.74 2.27 -52.42
C SER A 829 4.03 2.44 -51.59
N VAL A 830 4.07 1.86 -50.38
CA VAL A 830 5.28 1.86 -49.54
C VAL A 830 6.40 1.06 -50.21
N ARG A 831 6.11 -0.14 -50.74
CA ARG A 831 7.08 -0.93 -51.50
C ARG A 831 7.69 -0.12 -52.65
N ASP A 832 6.85 0.51 -53.46
CA ASP A 832 7.27 1.27 -54.65
C ASP A 832 8.09 2.53 -54.28
N ALA A 833 7.96 3.03 -53.05
CA ALA A 833 8.77 4.13 -52.52
C ALA A 833 10.23 3.71 -52.22
N PHE A 834 10.46 2.43 -51.94
CA PHE A 834 11.78 1.88 -51.58
C PHE A 834 12.40 0.97 -52.66
N ILE A 835 11.58 0.36 -53.51
CA ILE A 835 11.98 -0.63 -54.52
C ILE A 835 11.70 -0.06 -55.91
N TYR A 836 12.77 0.27 -56.64
CA TYR A 836 12.70 0.92 -57.96
C TYR A 836 12.35 -0.07 -59.09
N MET A 837 11.13 -0.61 -59.09
CA MET A 837 10.50 -1.12 -60.32
C MET A 837 9.03 -0.73 -60.33
N LYS A 838 8.62 0.08 -61.31
CA LYS A 838 7.24 0.00 -61.81
C LYS A 838 7.16 -1.29 -62.64
N PRO A 839 6.19 -2.18 -62.44
CA PRO A 839 6.00 -3.30 -63.34
C PRO A 839 5.84 -2.72 -64.75
N THR A 840 6.75 -3.04 -65.66
CA THR A 840 6.53 -2.77 -67.07
C THR A 840 5.22 -3.45 -67.44
N ALA A 841 4.25 -2.67 -67.92
CA ALA A 841 3.03 -3.15 -68.51
C ALA A 841 3.38 -3.98 -69.76
N GLY A 842 3.71 -5.25 -69.55
CA GLY A 842 3.93 -6.25 -70.57
C GLY A 842 2.66 -7.08 -70.72
N SER A 843 1.98 -6.83 -71.84
CA SER A 843 1.02 -7.68 -72.55
C SER A 843 0.64 -9.03 -71.93
N GLU A 844 -0.69 -9.23 -71.88
CA GLU A 844 -1.39 -10.53 -71.84
C GLU A 844 -1.37 -11.29 -70.51
N HIS A 845 -2.40 -11.02 -69.70
CA HIS A 845 -3.03 -11.96 -68.76
C HIS A 845 -2.10 -12.86 -67.92
N SER A 846 -1.24 -12.24 -67.12
CA SER A 846 -0.92 -12.75 -65.77
C SER A 846 -0.98 -11.59 -64.79
N ALA A 847 -2.07 -11.52 -64.00
CA ALA A 847 -2.25 -10.51 -62.98
C ALA A 847 -1.09 -10.55 -61.97
N CYS A 848 -0.32 -9.47 -61.87
CA CYS A 848 0.80 -9.21 -60.94
C CYS A 848 1.89 -10.32 -60.86
N PRO A 849 3.13 -10.05 -61.32
CA PRO A 849 4.27 -10.94 -61.08
C PRO A 849 4.69 -11.04 -59.60
N ASP A 850 4.20 -10.12 -58.76
CA ASP A 850 4.39 -10.16 -57.30
C ASP A 850 3.24 -10.96 -56.68
N PRO A 851 3.47 -12.14 -56.08
CA PRO A 851 2.43 -12.89 -55.37
C PRO A 851 2.00 -12.07 -54.15
N GLY A 852 1.07 -11.14 -54.36
CA GLY A 852 0.91 -9.90 -53.60
C GLY A 852 1.28 -9.95 -52.12
N LEU A 853 2.02 -8.94 -51.67
CA LEU A 853 2.31 -8.63 -50.27
C LEU A 853 1.01 -8.50 -49.45
N ARG A 854 0.47 -9.64 -49.01
CA ARG A 854 -0.74 -9.67 -48.20
C ARG A 854 -0.38 -9.46 -46.73
N PRO A 855 -1.07 -8.54 -46.04
CA PRO A 855 -0.86 -8.36 -44.62
C PRO A 855 -1.29 -9.62 -43.85
N GLN A 856 -0.50 -9.98 -42.86
CA GLN A 856 -0.80 -11.02 -41.89
C GLN A 856 -1.56 -10.39 -40.72
N HIS A 857 -2.66 -11.02 -40.33
CA HIS A 857 -3.45 -10.60 -39.16
C HIS A 857 -2.84 -11.24 -37.89
N LEU A 858 -2.43 -10.40 -36.94
CA LEU A 858 -1.89 -10.86 -35.66
C LEU A 858 -2.96 -11.53 -34.80
N GLY A 859 -2.54 -12.51 -34.00
CA GLY A 859 -3.39 -13.20 -33.03
C GLY A 859 -3.94 -12.26 -31.96
N PHE A 860 -5.03 -12.65 -31.30
CA PHE A 860 -5.61 -11.89 -30.20
C PHE A 860 -4.74 -11.97 -28.94
N GLY A 861 -4.51 -10.83 -28.27
CA GLY A 861 -3.72 -10.77 -27.03
C GLY A 861 -2.20 -10.78 -27.21
N VAL A 862 -1.71 -10.71 -28.45
CA VAL A 862 -0.25 -10.68 -28.73
C VAL A 862 0.41 -9.47 -28.05
N PHE A 863 -0.25 -8.31 -28.06
CA PHE A 863 0.27 -7.07 -27.47
C PHE A 863 -0.26 -6.80 -26.06
N SER A 864 -1.17 -7.65 -25.56
CA SER A 864 -1.65 -7.56 -24.18
C SER A 864 -2.29 -6.20 -23.84
N HIS A 865 -3.03 -5.63 -24.80
CA HIS A 865 -3.79 -4.39 -24.68
C HIS A 865 -5.31 -4.64 -24.67
N GLU A 866 -5.75 -5.79 -24.16
CA GLU A 866 -7.18 -6.08 -24.13
C GLU A 866 -7.92 -5.00 -23.31
N CYS A 867 -9.07 -4.56 -23.78
CA CYS A 867 -9.83 -3.41 -23.29
C CYS A 867 -11.28 -3.78 -22.93
N GLY A 868 -11.95 -2.89 -22.19
CA GLY A 868 -13.40 -2.70 -22.30
C GLY A 868 -14.34 -3.49 -21.39
N THR A 869 -13.82 -4.42 -20.58
CA THR A 869 -14.63 -5.27 -19.69
C THR A 869 -15.32 -4.54 -18.53
N MET A 870 -14.91 -3.30 -18.22
CA MET A 870 -15.53 -2.40 -17.24
C MET A 870 -15.66 -0.99 -17.83
N ARG A 871 -16.00 -0.90 -19.13
CA ARG A 871 -15.96 0.33 -19.93
C ARG A 871 -16.53 1.55 -19.22
N MET A 872 -15.87 2.69 -19.34
CA MET A 872 -16.35 3.97 -18.85
C MET A 872 -17.45 4.55 -19.73
N ASP A 873 -18.06 5.63 -19.25
CA ASP A 873 -19.00 6.41 -20.04
C ASP A 873 -18.36 7.00 -21.30
N GLY A 874 -18.88 6.58 -22.46
CA GLY A 874 -18.72 7.32 -23.70
C GLY A 874 -19.71 8.51 -23.78
N PRO A 875 -19.85 9.17 -24.94
CA PRO A 875 -20.69 10.35 -25.11
C PRO A 875 -22.18 10.17 -24.72
N LYS A 876 -22.65 8.93 -24.64
CA LYS A 876 -24.05 8.58 -24.33
C LYS A 876 -24.27 8.09 -22.89
N GLY A 877 -23.25 8.05 -22.03
CA GLY A 877 -23.39 7.73 -20.60
C GLY A 877 -23.80 6.28 -20.25
N LYS A 878 -23.48 5.30 -21.11
CA LYS A 878 -23.90 3.88 -20.96
C LYS A 878 -22.81 2.93 -20.44
N GLY A 879 -21.76 3.44 -19.79
CA GLY A 879 -20.66 2.65 -19.23
C GLY A 879 -21.00 1.94 -17.92
N VAL A 880 -20.10 1.04 -17.51
CA VAL A 880 -20.05 0.39 -16.19
C VAL A 880 -19.53 1.34 -15.12
N VAL A 881 -18.51 2.12 -15.46
CA VAL A 881 -17.98 3.21 -14.62
C VAL A 881 -18.35 4.57 -15.21
N ASP A 882 -18.42 5.60 -14.36
CA ASP A 882 -18.55 6.98 -14.81
C ASP A 882 -17.22 7.55 -15.37
N THR A 883 -17.22 8.81 -15.76
CA THR A 883 -16.05 9.52 -16.32
C THR A 883 -14.94 9.78 -15.31
N ASP A 884 -15.23 9.67 -14.02
CA ASP A 884 -14.25 9.65 -12.92
C ASP A 884 -13.90 8.21 -12.50
N LEU A 885 -14.23 7.24 -13.34
CA LEU A 885 -13.94 5.81 -13.19
C LEU A 885 -14.57 5.14 -11.96
N LYS A 886 -15.59 5.77 -11.35
CA LYS A 886 -16.34 5.21 -10.23
C LYS A 886 -17.34 4.19 -10.76
N VAL A 887 -17.40 3.02 -10.11
CA VAL A 887 -18.39 1.99 -10.45
C VAL A 887 -19.79 2.50 -10.15
N LYS A 888 -20.65 2.52 -11.17
CA LYS A 888 -22.03 3.00 -11.02
C LYS A 888 -22.80 2.11 -10.05
N GLY A 889 -23.52 2.76 -9.14
CA GLY A 889 -24.29 2.07 -8.11
C GLY A 889 -23.48 1.67 -6.87
N LEU A 890 -22.19 2.04 -6.75
CA LEU A 890 -21.37 1.86 -5.55
C LEU A 890 -20.67 3.15 -5.15
N ASP A 891 -20.66 3.49 -3.86
CA ASP A 891 -20.16 4.79 -3.39
C ASP A 891 -18.63 4.87 -3.25
N ASN A 892 -17.97 3.74 -3.03
CA ASN A 892 -16.55 3.68 -2.70
C ASN A 892 -15.73 2.71 -3.56
N LEU A 893 -16.18 2.39 -4.78
CA LEU A 893 -15.48 1.50 -5.70
C LEU A 893 -15.14 2.21 -7.01
N TRP A 894 -13.88 2.14 -7.42
CA TRP A 894 -13.36 2.64 -8.69
C TRP A 894 -12.64 1.54 -9.45
N VAL A 895 -12.48 1.72 -10.75
CA VAL A 895 -11.67 0.84 -11.61
C VAL A 895 -10.63 1.70 -12.32
N CYS A 896 -9.36 1.29 -12.31
CA CYS A 896 -8.30 2.03 -12.99
C CYS A 896 -7.34 1.05 -13.65
N ASP A 897 -7.79 0.46 -14.76
CA ASP A 897 -6.97 -0.32 -15.67
C ASP A 897 -7.64 -0.34 -17.07
N MET A 898 -7.05 -1.08 -18.01
CA MET A 898 -7.51 -1.17 -19.40
C MET A 898 -8.97 -1.62 -19.58
N SER A 899 -9.59 -2.23 -18.56
CA SER A 899 -11.02 -2.56 -18.59
C SER A 899 -11.92 -1.34 -18.75
N VAL A 900 -11.50 -0.14 -18.32
CA VAL A 900 -12.32 1.07 -18.39
C VAL A 900 -12.37 1.68 -19.79
N MET A 901 -11.53 1.23 -20.71
CA MET A 901 -11.47 1.82 -22.05
C MET A 901 -12.79 1.59 -22.82
N PRO A 902 -13.44 2.62 -23.38
CA PRO A 902 -14.72 2.49 -24.08
C PRO A 902 -14.56 1.89 -25.48
N VAL A 903 -13.31 1.73 -25.94
CA VAL A 903 -12.89 1.16 -27.20
C VAL A 903 -11.42 0.72 -27.07
N SER A 904 -10.95 -0.23 -27.86
CA SER A 904 -9.52 -0.39 -28.11
C SER A 904 -9.13 0.60 -29.21
N PRO A 905 -8.38 1.69 -28.91
CA PRO A 905 -8.11 2.74 -29.90
C PRO A 905 -7.22 2.24 -31.03
N GLU A 906 -6.95 3.02 -32.06
CA GLU A 906 -5.97 2.69 -33.11
C GLU A 906 -4.51 2.88 -32.64
N ALA A 907 -4.31 3.43 -31.45
CA ALA A 907 -3.01 3.70 -30.84
C ALA A 907 -2.85 2.91 -29.53
N ASN A 908 -1.63 2.57 -29.15
CA ASN A 908 -1.37 1.92 -27.86
C ASN A 908 -1.99 2.74 -26.69
N PRO A 909 -2.82 2.13 -25.84
CA PRO A 909 -3.67 2.85 -24.91
C PRO A 909 -2.96 3.26 -23.62
N SER A 910 -1.69 2.89 -23.45
CA SER A 910 -0.91 3.04 -22.22
C SER A 910 -0.83 4.50 -21.74
N LEU A 911 -0.56 5.44 -22.64
CA LEU A 911 -0.52 6.87 -22.32
C LEU A 911 -1.88 7.37 -21.84
N THR A 912 -2.95 6.95 -22.51
CA THR A 912 -4.32 7.32 -22.15
C THR A 912 -4.70 6.77 -20.78
N LEU A 913 -4.38 5.51 -20.49
CA LEU A 913 -4.65 4.92 -19.17
C LEU A 913 -3.86 5.61 -18.05
N ALA A 914 -2.58 5.93 -18.29
CA ALA A 914 -1.76 6.67 -17.32
C ALA A 914 -2.36 8.07 -17.05
N ALA A 915 -2.85 8.76 -18.08
CA ALA A 915 -3.51 10.06 -17.91
C ALA A 915 -4.80 9.96 -17.08
N LEU A 916 -5.63 8.95 -17.34
CA LEU A 916 -6.83 8.67 -16.55
C LEU A 916 -6.49 8.32 -15.09
N SER A 917 -5.37 7.62 -14.87
CA SER A 917 -4.85 7.29 -13.55
C SER A 917 -4.45 8.55 -12.75
N LEU A 918 -3.69 9.46 -13.38
CA LEU A 918 -3.32 10.73 -12.75
C LEU A 918 -4.55 11.59 -12.45
N ARG A 919 -5.50 11.69 -13.39
CA ARG A 919 -6.80 12.38 -13.17
C ARG A 919 -7.54 11.82 -11.97
N LEU A 920 -7.63 10.49 -11.86
CA LEU A 920 -8.29 9.83 -10.75
C LEU A 920 -7.55 10.09 -9.42
N ALA A 921 -6.21 10.06 -9.41
CA ALA A 921 -5.43 10.39 -8.21
C ALA A 921 -5.77 11.79 -7.69
N GLU A 922 -5.88 12.77 -8.59
CA GLU A 922 -6.26 14.14 -8.24
C GLU A 922 -7.66 14.21 -7.66
N HIS A 923 -8.64 13.63 -8.35
CA HIS A 923 -10.03 13.55 -7.89
C HIS A 923 -10.10 12.92 -6.48
N LEU A 924 -9.43 11.79 -6.26
CA LEU A 924 -9.47 11.10 -4.97
C LEU A 924 -8.69 11.82 -3.86
N SER A 925 -7.73 12.67 -4.21
CA SER A 925 -6.92 13.45 -3.26
C SER A 925 -7.67 14.65 -2.64
N GLY A 926 -8.80 15.06 -3.23
CA GLY A 926 -9.64 16.17 -2.75
C GLY A 926 -9.33 17.53 -3.39
N LYS A 927 -8.40 17.59 -4.34
CA LYS A 927 -8.25 18.74 -5.24
C LYS A 927 -9.16 18.51 -6.46
N GLY A 928 -10.44 18.82 -6.30
CA GLY A 928 -11.33 18.88 -7.47
C GLY A 928 -10.83 19.97 -8.42
N HIS A 929 -10.91 19.72 -9.73
CA HIS A 929 -10.89 20.81 -10.70
C HIS A 929 -11.97 21.79 -10.30
N GLY A 930 -11.57 22.94 -9.76
CA GLY A 930 -12.48 24.06 -9.63
C GLY A 930 -12.99 24.35 -11.03
N LYS A 931 -14.30 24.16 -11.25
CA LYS A 931 -14.98 24.74 -12.39
C LYS A 931 -14.53 26.20 -12.45
N GLY A 932 -13.81 26.55 -13.51
CA GLY A 932 -13.36 27.91 -13.74
C GLY A 932 -14.56 28.83 -13.74
N GLY A 933 -14.68 29.66 -12.69
CA GLY A 933 -15.43 30.89 -12.76
C GLY A 933 -14.54 31.93 -13.43
N HIS A 934 -14.53 31.93 -14.76
CA HIS A 934 -14.70 33.10 -15.63
C HIS A 934 -14.42 32.75 -17.10
#